data_AF-A0A812INI2-F1
#
_entry.id   AF-A0A812INI2-F1
#
_cell.length_a   1.000
_cell.length_b   1.000
_cell.length_c   1.000
_cell.angle_alpha   90.00
_cell.angle_beta   90.00
_cell.angle_gamma   90.00
#
_symmetry.space_group_name_H-M   'P 1'
#
loop_
_entity.id
_entity.type
_entity.pdbx_description
1 polymer ?
#
loop_
_entity_poly.entity_id
_entity_poly.type
_entity_poly.pdbx_seq_one_letter_code
_entity_poly.pdbx_strand_id
1 'polypeptide(L)'
;MAVGRLENKVAVITGGASGIGKACALRFAEEGAEIVISDIGATRLEEAAQEIRNTTNGRVTWVEADVCFAEQIEDLMQQAIDEFGHIDVVVAAAGVSGANYISGGDNESLDHMMIEQPLEHWNRVLQINLTGVMLTNKYAARHMIAKGNPGSIVNIASSAARVALPGAVDYCVSKAGVAMLTNAFAMEMLEHNIRVNAIGPGFIETPMTQGMQADPEGAQMMIGMTPMGRLGTPLEMANCALYLACDESSYTTGSTLYPNGAIGAALAQSASKPEYLRAFAVFGGLAGMAPDLDVFINSSTDPLLFLEYHRHFTHALIFIPIGALIVAGVLFKLWRHPLTFRQAYIAAFLGYATHALLDSCTTYGTQLLWPFSDMRVAWNNVSVVDPLFTLPLLICVVVSLRKRRPQIATVGMVWALAYLSFGVWQHERARDVAYEMALAKGHVPGRLEVKPGFANLILWKSVYEFEGSFIDKLNVGYHYPELAPYSDFNIKIFLIDRHTDQFFNCAQQLDTTWAIAELGVAGPAGAPYGHPAGTCVLAVAGIRERRAMKIDAPVTADMHKIAAQAAALESLGYDGIRLAELNHDPFLPLTLAAANTQRIELVTSVAVAFSRNPMTMAQLAHDLNSFSNGRLILGIGSQVKPHIERRFSMPWHKAAAQMREFIEAMNAIYDCWYDGKRLDYQGEYYQHNLMPATFTPDNVSGPRPKIVLSATGPLMTQVAAEIADGMIMHPFSSEKYMTEVTLPAIENGLNNSGRNLSDFVLDYAPMIATGTSEEAIDKAVNVLRGRIAFYGCTVAYKPVLEIHGWGDLQDELIVLNRHHRTNEMAALISDEMVNTIGIVGTPEDVVAQMKSRFANLISRTSFHVPDLPADQLSELLSCLKS
;
A
#
# COMPACT_ATOMS: atom_id res chain seq x y z
N MET A 1 3.56 -22.85 47.77
CA MET A 1 3.23 -21.50 47.29
C MET A 1 3.00 -21.62 45.80
N ALA A 2 1.97 -20.98 45.25
CA ALA A 2 1.76 -21.01 43.80
C ALA A 2 2.96 -20.32 43.13
N VAL A 3 3.54 -20.95 42.11
CA VAL A 3 4.66 -20.37 41.33
C VAL A 3 4.10 -19.16 40.58
N GLY A 4 4.72 -17.99 40.73
CA GLY A 4 4.28 -16.77 40.04
C GLY A 4 4.47 -16.87 38.53
N ARG A 5 3.63 -16.18 37.75
CA ARG A 5 3.65 -16.28 36.26
C ARG A 5 4.91 -15.68 35.62
N LEU A 6 5.68 -14.90 36.37
CA LEU A 6 6.94 -14.28 35.94
C LEU A 6 8.09 -14.63 36.90
N GLU A 7 8.01 -15.79 37.56
CA GLU A 7 9.05 -16.24 38.49
C GLU A 7 10.42 -16.29 37.81
N ASN A 8 11.42 -15.65 38.43
CA ASN A 8 12.80 -15.52 37.93
C ASN A 8 12.93 -14.76 36.59
N LYS A 9 11.94 -13.93 36.22
CA LYS A 9 12.03 -13.07 35.05
C LYS A 9 12.47 -11.66 35.44
N VAL A 10 13.29 -11.03 34.60
CA VAL A 10 13.68 -9.63 34.80
C VAL A 10 12.83 -8.74 33.89
N ALA A 11 12.12 -7.78 34.50
CA ALA A 11 11.25 -6.84 33.80
C ALA A 11 11.75 -5.39 33.90
N VAL A 12 11.97 -4.75 32.75
CA VAL A 12 12.29 -3.31 32.65
C VAL A 12 11.03 -2.54 32.24
N ILE A 13 10.67 -1.50 33.00
CA ILE A 13 9.41 -0.77 32.81
C ILE A 13 9.67 0.74 32.77
N THR A 14 9.47 1.36 31.60
CA THR A 14 9.55 2.83 31.46
C THR A 14 8.22 3.47 31.83
N GLY A 15 8.23 4.70 32.37
CA GLY A 15 7.06 5.31 33.00
C GLY A 15 6.67 4.61 34.32
N GLY A 16 7.64 3.95 34.96
CA GLY A 16 7.42 3.08 36.12
C GLY A 16 7.10 3.81 37.42
N ALA A 17 7.21 5.15 37.48
CA ALA A 17 6.91 5.91 38.69
C ALA A 17 5.41 6.22 38.85
N SER A 18 4.59 6.07 37.81
CA SER A 18 3.16 6.42 37.88
C SER A 18 2.25 5.61 36.94
N GLY A 19 0.93 5.76 37.10
CA GLY A 19 -0.08 5.27 36.17
C GLY A 19 0.00 3.76 35.85
N ILE A 20 -0.07 3.43 34.56
CA ILE A 20 -0.05 2.05 34.06
C ILE A 20 1.32 1.40 34.32
N GLY A 21 2.43 2.10 34.11
CA GLY A 21 3.78 1.57 34.31
C GLY A 21 4.00 1.10 35.75
N LYS A 22 3.66 1.94 36.74
CA LYS A 22 3.75 1.54 38.16
C LYS A 22 2.86 0.34 38.49
N ALA A 23 1.65 0.29 37.95
CA ALA A 23 0.75 -0.84 38.15
C ALA A 23 1.29 -2.14 37.54
N CYS A 24 1.93 -2.09 36.37
CA CYS A 24 2.64 -3.22 35.79
C CYS A 24 3.79 -3.67 36.70
N ALA A 25 4.59 -2.74 37.23
CA ALA A 25 5.71 -3.04 38.12
C ALA A 25 5.26 -3.77 39.39
N LEU A 26 4.24 -3.25 40.06
CA LEU A 26 3.63 -3.89 41.23
C LEU A 26 3.11 -5.29 40.87
N ARG A 27 2.33 -5.40 39.80
CA ARG A 27 1.72 -6.67 39.41
C ARG A 27 2.75 -7.72 38.99
N PHE A 28 3.85 -7.31 38.35
CA PHE A 28 4.90 -8.23 37.91
C PHE A 28 5.73 -8.70 39.12
N ALA A 29 6.00 -7.81 40.09
CA ALA A 29 6.66 -8.17 41.34
C ALA A 29 5.82 -9.16 42.18
N GLU A 30 4.49 -9.00 42.22
CA GLU A 30 3.57 -9.98 42.84
C GLU A 30 3.66 -11.37 42.19
N GLU A 31 4.03 -11.44 40.92
CA GLU A 31 4.14 -12.66 40.12
C GLU A 31 5.57 -13.19 40.04
N GLY A 32 6.48 -12.69 40.89
CA GLY A 32 7.83 -13.23 41.09
C GLY A 32 8.92 -12.64 40.17
N ALA A 33 8.63 -11.55 39.45
CA ALA A 33 9.63 -10.89 38.63
C ALA A 33 10.59 -10.00 39.45
N GLU A 34 11.84 -9.90 39.02
CA GLU A 34 12.76 -8.85 39.42
C GLU A 34 12.51 -7.61 38.55
N ILE A 35 12.39 -6.44 39.18
CA ILE A 35 11.88 -5.22 38.52
C ILE A 35 12.95 -4.15 38.43
N VAL A 36 13.06 -3.54 37.25
CA VAL A 36 13.74 -2.26 37.02
C VAL A 36 12.71 -1.25 36.54
N ILE A 37 12.41 -0.23 37.35
CA ILE A 37 11.56 0.88 36.91
C ILE A 37 12.39 2.08 36.45
N SER A 38 11.90 2.78 35.43
CA SER A 38 12.52 4.00 34.93
C SER A 38 11.48 5.08 34.61
N ASP A 39 11.82 6.33 34.90
CA ASP A 39 11.01 7.53 34.73
C ASP A 39 11.94 8.76 34.89
N ILE A 40 11.40 9.96 34.74
CA ILE A 40 12.10 11.21 35.07
C ILE A 40 11.86 11.56 36.56
N GLY A 41 12.89 12.00 37.28
CA GLY A 41 12.78 12.45 38.67
C GLY A 41 12.97 11.33 39.70
N ALA A 42 14.20 11.23 40.20
CA ALA A 42 14.64 10.26 41.21
C ALA A 42 13.71 10.11 42.43
N THR A 43 13.14 11.20 42.96
CA THR A 43 12.27 11.13 44.15
C THR A 43 11.03 10.27 43.91
N ARG A 44 10.34 10.43 42.77
CA ARG A 44 9.13 9.65 42.45
C ARG A 44 9.46 8.19 42.18
N LEU A 45 10.64 7.92 41.62
CA LEU A 45 11.15 6.57 41.41
C LEU A 45 11.44 5.86 42.74
N GLU A 46 12.10 6.53 43.68
CA GLU A 46 12.36 5.94 45.00
C GLU A 46 11.06 5.67 45.76
N GLU A 47 10.08 6.58 45.71
CA GLU A 47 8.76 6.37 46.31
C GLU A 47 8.05 5.13 45.71
N ALA A 48 8.03 5.01 44.38
CA ALA A 48 7.43 3.86 43.70
C ALA A 48 8.18 2.55 44.01
N ALA A 49 9.51 2.58 44.03
CA ALA A 49 10.33 1.43 44.41
C ALA A 49 10.06 1.00 45.85
N GLN A 50 9.95 1.96 46.79
CA GLN A 50 9.64 1.66 48.18
C GLN A 50 8.22 1.08 48.34
N GLU A 51 7.24 1.57 47.58
CA GLU A 51 5.89 0.99 47.53
C GLU A 51 5.95 -0.48 47.10
N ILE A 52 6.68 -0.80 46.01
CA ILE A 52 6.84 -2.16 45.51
C ILE A 52 7.52 -3.06 46.56
N ARG A 53 8.61 -2.59 47.20
CA ARG A 53 9.30 -3.32 48.27
C ARG A 53 8.42 -3.58 49.49
N ASN A 54 7.50 -2.68 49.80
CA ASN A 54 6.62 -2.78 50.98
C ASN A 54 5.40 -3.68 50.73
N THR A 55 4.94 -3.77 49.48
CA THR A 55 3.69 -4.45 49.09
C THR A 55 3.91 -5.82 48.48
N THR A 56 5.13 -6.10 48.01
CA THR A 56 5.50 -7.35 47.35
C THR A 56 6.80 -7.91 47.95
N ASN A 57 7.10 -9.17 47.68
CA ASN A 57 8.40 -9.78 48.01
C ASN A 57 9.40 -9.70 46.84
N GLY A 58 9.08 -8.94 45.79
CA GLY A 58 9.92 -8.82 44.59
C GLY A 58 11.10 -7.88 44.81
N ARG A 59 12.24 -8.19 44.18
CA ARG A 59 13.39 -7.27 44.13
C ARG A 59 13.08 -6.16 43.13
N VAL A 60 13.35 -4.91 43.54
CA VAL A 60 13.16 -3.74 42.68
C VAL A 60 14.30 -2.75 42.83
N THR A 61 14.81 -2.30 41.68
CA THR A 61 15.72 -1.16 41.53
C THR A 61 15.10 -0.13 40.59
N TRP A 62 15.69 1.06 40.53
CA TRP A 62 15.25 2.11 39.63
C TRP A 62 16.42 2.80 38.96
N VAL A 63 16.17 3.33 37.76
CA VAL A 63 17.14 4.11 36.99
C VAL A 63 16.42 5.34 36.43
N GLU A 64 16.93 6.53 36.75
CA GLU A 64 16.40 7.77 36.20
C GLU A 64 16.87 7.92 34.75
N ALA A 65 15.92 7.97 33.81
CA ALA A 65 16.20 8.14 32.39
C ALA A 65 15.05 8.87 31.69
N ASP A 66 15.40 9.80 30.80
CA ASP A 66 14.46 10.42 29.87
C ASP A 66 14.48 9.64 28.54
N VAL A 67 13.33 9.05 28.22
CA VAL A 67 13.12 8.22 27.02
C VAL A 67 13.38 8.95 25.71
N CYS A 68 13.48 10.27 25.72
CA CYS A 68 13.84 11.08 24.55
C CYS A 68 15.31 10.93 24.13
N PHE A 69 16.19 10.43 25.02
CA PHE A 69 17.63 10.34 24.79
C PHE A 69 18.09 8.89 24.67
N ALA A 70 18.58 8.53 23.48
CA ALA A 70 19.02 7.18 23.16
C ALA A 70 20.09 6.64 24.13
N GLU A 71 21.06 7.47 24.50
CA GLU A 71 22.16 7.10 25.41
C GLU A 71 21.64 6.73 26.82
N GLN A 72 20.61 7.41 27.31
CA GLN A 72 20.03 7.11 28.63
C GLN A 72 19.20 5.83 28.62
N ILE A 73 18.54 5.51 27.50
CA ILE A 73 17.84 4.23 27.34
C ILE A 73 18.83 3.07 27.20
N GLU A 74 19.94 3.28 26.49
CA GLU A 74 21.02 2.29 26.41
C GLU A 74 21.63 2.02 27.79
N ASP A 75 21.91 3.08 28.55
CA ASP A 75 22.41 2.97 29.94
C ASP A 75 21.39 2.30 30.88
N LEU A 76 20.10 2.60 30.75
CA LEU A 76 19.02 1.90 31.48
C LEU A 76 19.08 0.38 31.26
N MET A 77 19.19 -0.06 30.01
CA MET A 77 19.26 -1.50 29.70
C MET A 77 20.56 -2.10 30.23
N GLN A 78 21.68 -1.37 30.16
CA GLN A 78 22.96 -1.82 30.69
C GLN A 78 22.91 -1.98 32.22
N GLN A 79 22.35 -1.02 32.95
CA GLN A 79 22.20 -1.10 34.41
C GLN A 79 21.27 -2.25 34.83
N ALA A 80 20.20 -2.52 34.08
CA ALA A 80 19.35 -3.68 34.31
C ALA A 80 20.12 -5.00 34.21
N ILE A 81 21.02 -5.10 33.22
CA ILE A 81 21.89 -6.26 33.01
C ILE A 81 22.97 -6.36 34.08
N ASP A 82 23.53 -5.25 34.52
CA ASP A 82 24.56 -5.25 35.56
C ASP A 82 23.98 -5.70 36.91
N GLU A 83 22.74 -5.33 37.22
CA GLU A 83 22.05 -5.71 38.46
C GLU A 83 21.50 -7.15 38.44
N PHE A 84 20.87 -7.58 37.33
CA PHE A 84 20.11 -8.83 37.27
C PHE A 84 20.60 -9.82 36.18
N GLY A 85 21.62 -9.46 35.40
CA GLY A 85 22.31 -10.32 34.43
C GLY A 85 21.63 -10.48 33.07
N HIS A 86 20.33 -10.20 32.97
CA HIS A 86 19.52 -10.40 31.75
C HIS A 86 18.25 -9.54 31.77
N ILE A 87 17.54 -9.51 30.64
CA ILE A 87 16.23 -8.86 30.49
C ILE A 87 15.32 -9.86 29.76
N ASP A 88 14.16 -10.18 30.34
CA ASP A 88 13.16 -11.05 29.71
C ASP A 88 11.95 -10.26 29.21
N VAL A 89 11.54 -9.25 29.96
CA VAL A 89 10.30 -8.50 29.71
C VAL A 89 10.59 -7.01 29.68
N VAL A 90 10.03 -6.30 28.71
CA VAL A 90 10.05 -4.85 28.66
C VAL A 90 8.65 -4.31 28.51
N VAL A 91 8.28 -3.33 29.33
CA VAL A 91 7.04 -2.57 29.18
C VAL A 91 7.38 -1.12 28.87
N ALA A 92 7.11 -0.70 27.63
CA ALA A 92 7.29 0.67 27.19
C ALA A 92 6.01 1.48 27.51
N ALA A 93 5.91 1.99 28.74
CA ALA A 93 4.73 2.70 29.24
C ALA A 93 4.91 4.21 29.45
N ALA A 94 6.12 4.75 29.26
CA ALA A 94 6.34 6.20 29.28
C ALA A 94 5.48 6.90 28.22
N GLY A 95 4.78 7.97 28.62
CA GLY A 95 3.96 8.75 27.70
C GLY A 95 3.28 9.94 28.33
N VAL A 96 2.87 10.88 27.49
CA VAL A 96 2.24 12.15 27.84
C VAL A 96 0.96 12.37 27.01
N SER A 97 -0.04 13.05 27.57
CA SER A 97 -1.27 13.40 26.84
C SER A 97 -1.12 14.63 25.94
N GLY A 98 -0.09 15.44 26.17
CA GLY A 98 0.25 16.64 25.40
C GLY A 98 1.62 17.17 25.81
N ALA A 99 2.15 18.17 25.09
CA ALA A 99 3.52 18.66 25.28
C ALA A 99 3.81 19.26 26.68
N ASN A 100 2.79 19.90 27.27
CA ASN A 100 2.87 20.55 28.58
C ASN A 100 2.45 19.64 29.74
N TYR A 101 2.15 18.37 29.47
CA TYR A 101 1.70 17.45 30.51
C TYR A 101 2.80 17.21 31.55
N ILE A 102 2.42 17.34 32.81
CA ILE A 102 3.21 16.99 33.99
C ILE A 102 2.41 15.97 34.82
N SER A 103 2.98 14.80 35.06
CA SER A 103 2.32 13.75 35.84
C SER A 103 2.08 14.22 37.27
N GLY A 104 0.81 14.29 37.67
CA GLY A 104 0.39 14.77 38.99
C GLY A 104 0.37 16.30 39.18
N GLY A 105 0.56 17.08 38.10
CA GLY A 105 0.47 18.55 38.11
C GLY A 105 -0.88 19.09 37.61
N ASP A 106 -1.06 20.40 37.71
CA ASP A 106 -2.19 21.14 37.13
C ASP A 106 -2.00 21.21 35.61
N ASN A 107 -2.64 20.29 34.89
CA ASN A 107 -2.52 20.17 33.44
C ASN A 107 -3.66 20.95 32.74
N GLU A 108 -3.34 21.70 31.69
CA GLU A 108 -4.31 22.39 30.82
C GLU A 108 -5.28 21.40 30.15
N SER A 109 -6.50 21.85 29.84
CA SER A 109 -7.52 21.03 29.16
C SER A 109 -7.07 20.64 27.74
N LEU A 110 -7.54 19.47 27.26
CA LEU A 110 -7.25 18.96 25.91
C LEU A 110 -8.03 19.74 24.81
N ASP A 111 -8.02 21.08 24.86
CA ASP A 111 -8.76 21.95 23.94
C ASP A 111 -7.87 22.61 22.88
N HIS A 112 -6.61 22.19 22.78
CA HIS A 112 -5.65 22.80 21.87
C HIS A 112 -5.77 22.23 20.46
N MET A 113 -6.56 22.90 19.63
CA MET A 113 -6.66 22.60 18.20
C MET A 113 -5.28 22.64 17.53
N MET A 114 -4.98 21.64 16.70
CA MET A 114 -3.67 21.51 16.04
C MET A 114 -3.26 22.76 15.24
N ILE A 115 -4.23 23.50 14.70
CA ILE A 115 -4.01 24.74 13.96
C ILE A 115 -3.37 25.86 14.80
N GLU A 116 -3.53 25.83 16.12
CA GLU A 116 -2.98 26.82 17.05
C GLU A 116 -1.75 26.29 17.83
N GLN A 117 -1.35 25.04 17.57
CA GLN A 117 -0.27 24.37 18.30
C GLN A 117 1.10 24.66 17.66
N PRO A 118 2.10 25.09 18.44
CA PRO A 118 3.48 25.19 17.97
C PRO A 118 4.03 23.81 17.53
N LEU A 119 4.87 23.80 16.51
CA LEU A 119 5.50 22.56 16.01
C LEU A 119 6.33 21.86 17.08
N GLU A 120 6.90 22.60 18.03
CA GLU A 120 7.69 22.09 19.14
C GLU A 120 6.86 21.17 20.05
N HIS A 121 5.56 21.47 20.22
CA HIS A 121 4.66 20.64 21.02
C HIS A 121 4.43 19.29 20.34
N TRP A 122 4.11 19.31 19.04
CA TRP A 122 3.98 18.12 18.21
C TRP A 122 5.23 17.24 18.29
N ASN A 123 6.40 17.85 18.07
CA ASN A 123 7.69 17.15 18.13
C ASN A 123 7.94 16.54 19.51
N ARG A 124 7.61 17.27 20.59
CA ARG A 124 7.77 16.77 21.96
C ARG A 124 6.87 15.56 22.24
N VAL A 125 5.61 15.59 21.83
CA VAL A 125 4.68 14.46 22.01
C VAL A 125 5.14 13.25 21.21
N LEU A 126 5.52 13.40 19.94
CA LEU A 126 6.06 12.29 19.15
C LEU A 126 7.38 11.76 19.73
N GLN A 127 8.27 12.64 20.19
CA GLN A 127 9.56 12.25 20.74
C GLN A 127 9.39 11.37 21.99
N ILE A 128 8.46 11.72 22.88
CA ILE A 128 8.21 10.91 24.08
C ILE A 128 7.40 9.65 23.73
N ASN A 129 6.24 9.81 23.08
CA ASN A 129 5.25 8.75 22.94
C ASN A 129 5.59 7.72 21.85
N LEU A 130 6.34 8.11 20.81
CA LEU A 130 6.67 7.24 19.68
C LEU A 130 8.17 6.95 19.63
N THR A 131 9.02 7.97 19.54
CA THR A 131 10.47 7.78 19.48
C THR A 131 10.99 7.10 20.75
N GLY A 132 10.53 7.52 21.93
CA GLY A 132 10.90 6.89 23.20
C GLY A 132 10.52 5.41 23.30
N VAL A 133 9.34 5.04 22.80
CA VAL A 133 8.93 3.62 22.70
C VAL A 133 9.82 2.85 21.72
N MET A 134 10.12 3.43 20.56
CA MET A 134 11.03 2.82 19.58
C MET A 134 12.43 2.61 20.16
N LEU A 135 13.00 3.60 20.86
CA LEU A 135 14.31 3.48 21.49
C LEU A 135 14.31 2.40 22.56
N THR A 136 13.28 2.37 23.42
CA THR A 136 13.10 1.34 24.44
C THR A 136 13.10 -0.06 23.82
N ASN A 137 12.32 -0.25 22.76
CA ASN A 137 12.21 -1.54 22.07
C ASN A 137 13.52 -1.94 21.39
N LYS A 138 14.16 -0.99 20.69
CA LYS A 138 15.43 -1.20 19.98
C LYS A 138 16.52 -1.67 20.93
N TYR A 139 16.76 -0.95 22.03
CA TYR A 139 17.85 -1.28 22.93
C TYR A 139 17.57 -2.55 23.73
N ALA A 140 16.34 -2.76 24.18
CA ALA A 140 15.94 -4.02 24.81
C ALA A 140 16.19 -5.23 23.89
N ALA A 141 15.71 -5.17 22.65
CA ALA A 141 15.89 -6.24 21.68
C ALA A 141 17.36 -6.49 21.36
N ARG A 142 18.18 -5.44 21.20
CA ARG A 142 19.63 -5.60 20.97
C ARG A 142 20.30 -6.42 22.07
N HIS A 143 19.96 -6.20 23.33
CA HIS A 143 20.50 -6.97 24.43
C HIS A 143 19.98 -8.41 24.47
N MET A 144 18.67 -8.61 24.28
CA MET A 144 18.07 -9.95 24.20
C MET A 144 18.73 -10.79 23.09
N ILE A 145 18.90 -10.20 21.89
CA ILE A 145 19.55 -10.82 20.73
C ILE A 145 21.02 -11.14 21.04
N ALA A 146 21.78 -10.17 21.59
CA ALA A 146 23.20 -10.36 21.88
C ALA A 146 23.46 -11.50 22.89
N LYS A 147 22.52 -11.75 23.79
CA LYS A 147 22.56 -12.88 24.75
C LYS A 147 21.95 -14.17 24.21
N GLY A 148 21.20 -14.11 23.10
CA GLY A 148 20.42 -15.23 22.56
C GLY A 148 19.22 -15.60 23.43
N ASN A 149 18.70 -14.65 24.22
CA ASN A 149 17.59 -14.88 25.13
C ASN A 149 16.25 -14.57 24.43
N PRO A 150 15.24 -15.44 24.55
CA PRO A 150 13.88 -15.08 24.16
C PRO A 150 13.35 -13.97 25.08
N GLY A 151 12.35 -13.22 24.62
CA GLY A 151 11.80 -12.12 25.41
C GLY A 151 10.41 -11.67 25.01
N SER A 152 9.83 -10.76 25.79
CA SER A 152 8.54 -10.13 25.51
C SER A 152 8.60 -8.63 25.70
N ILE A 153 8.23 -7.89 24.66
CA ILE A 153 8.12 -6.44 24.64
C ILE A 153 6.64 -6.07 24.57
N VAL A 154 6.17 -5.26 25.52
CA VAL A 154 4.79 -4.80 25.63
C VAL A 154 4.74 -3.28 25.54
N ASN A 155 4.17 -2.76 24.47
CA ASN A 155 4.02 -1.33 24.23
C ASN A 155 2.67 -0.81 24.73
N ILE A 156 2.65 0.37 25.34
CA ILE A 156 1.39 1.05 25.68
C ILE A 156 0.98 1.99 24.54
N ALA A 157 0.09 1.51 23.67
CA ALA A 157 -0.60 2.30 22.65
C ALA A 157 -1.80 3.04 23.28
N SER A 158 -2.92 3.13 22.56
CA SER A 158 -4.19 3.67 23.07
C SER A 158 -5.34 3.26 22.15
N SER A 159 -6.58 3.24 22.64
CA SER A 159 -7.76 3.26 21.77
C SER A 159 -7.76 4.48 20.84
N ALA A 160 -7.09 5.57 21.22
CA ALA A 160 -6.85 6.75 20.38
C ALA A 160 -6.04 6.45 19.10
N ALA A 161 -5.38 5.29 19.02
CA ALA A 161 -4.77 4.80 17.78
C ALA A 161 -5.80 4.41 16.71
N ARG A 162 -7.05 4.15 17.10
CA ARG A 162 -8.16 3.77 16.21
C ARG A 162 -9.37 4.71 16.27
N VAL A 163 -9.53 5.41 17.39
CA VAL A 163 -10.63 6.34 17.66
C VAL A 163 -10.05 7.73 17.85
N ALA A 164 -10.09 8.57 16.82
CA ALA A 164 -9.53 9.92 16.89
C ALA A 164 -10.25 10.79 17.93
N LEU A 165 -9.47 11.56 18.69
CA LEU A 165 -9.95 12.50 19.69
C LEU A 165 -9.64 13.94 19.22
N PRO A 166 -10.67 14.75 18.92
CA PRO A 166 -10.48 16.18 18.67
C PRO A 166 -9.71 16.84 19.84
N GLY A 167 -8.79 17.75 19.53
CA GLY A 167 -7.93 18.40 20.54
C GLY A 167 -6.69 17.60 20.97
N ALA A 168 -6.51 16.37 20.48
CA ALA A 168 -5.38 15.49 20.85
C ALA A 168 -4.74 14.82 19.62
N VAL A 169 -4.56 15.58 18.52
CA VAL A 169 -4.12 15.04 17.22
C VAL A 169 -2.72 14.43 17.29
N ASP A 170 -1.76 15.15 17.87
CA ASP A 170 -0.40 14.70 18.15
C ASP A 170 -0.38 13.41 18.99
N TYR A 171 -1.19 13.34 20.04
CA TYR A 171 -1.36 12.14 20.86
C TYR A 171 -1.91 10.96 20.04
N CYS A 172 -3.00 11.16 19.29
CA CYS A 172 -3.61 10.12 18.46
C CYS A 172 -2.61 9.57 17.42
N VAL A 173 -1.89 10.46 16.73
CA VAL A 173 -0.87 10.09 15.74
C VAL A 173 0.29 9.34 16.40
N SER A 174 0.76 9.80 17.57
CA SER A 174 1.82 9.11 18.29
C SER A 174 1.42 7.67 18.67
N LYS A 175 0.19 7.46 19.14
CA LYS A 175 -0.32 6.14 19.55
C LYS A 175 -0.66 5.24 18.37
N ALA A 176 -1.12 5.79 17.25
CA ALA A 176 -1.23 5.08 15.98
C ALA A 176 0.14 4.62 15.48
N GLY A 177 1.17 5.48 15.60
CA GLY A 177 2.55 5.15 15.32
C GLY A 177 3.06 3.99 16.18
N VAL A 178 2.77 3.98 17.48
CA VAL A 178 3.16 2.87 18.39
C VAL A 178 2.49 1.55 17.99
N ALA A 179 1.21 1.58 17.58
CA ALA A 179 0.52 0.38 17.11
C ALA A 179 1.17 -0.18 15.83
N MET A 180 1.52 0.68 14.87
CA MET A 180 2.21 0.25 13.64
C MET A 180 3.65 -0.21 13.91
N LEU A 181 4.39 0.50 14.77
CA LEU A 181 5.72 0.11 15.24
C LEU A 181 5.69 -1.30 15.85
N THR A 182 4.66 -1.60 16.65
CA THR A 182 4.49 -2.93 17.25
C THR A 182 4.34 -4.00 16.17
N ASN A 183 3.50 -3.76 15.15
CA ASN A 183 3.28 -4.72 14.06
C ASN A 183 4.56 -4.96 13.26
N ALA A 184 5.25 -3.88 12.86
CA ALA A 184 6.46 -3.96 12.05
C ALA A 184 7.62 -4.61 12.82
N PHE A 185 7.87 -4.14 14.05
CA PHE A 185 8.98 -4.63 14.86
C PHE A 185 8.78 -6.08 15.30
N ALA A 186 7.53 -6.53 15.51
CA ALA A 186 7.24 -7.93 15.76
C ALA A 186 7.76 -8.85 14.65
N MET A 187 7.62 -8.45 13.38
CA MET A 187 8.05 -9.26 12.23
C MET A 187 9.57 -9.41 12.16
N GLU A 188 10.32 -8.37 12.52
CA GLU A 188 11.78 -8.42 12.60
C GLU A 188 12.27 -9.30 13.76
N MET A 189 11.51 -9.35 14.85
CA MET A 189 11.92 -10.04 16.09
C MET A 189 11.59 -11.54 16.14
N LEU A 190 10.83 -12.06 15.16
CA LEU A 190 10.40 -13.46 15.12
C LEU A 190 11.56 -14.44 15.14
N GLU A 191 12.61 -14.20 14.34
CA GLU A 191 13.76 -15.11 14.24
C GLU A 191 14.60 -15.20 15.53
N HIS A 192 14.40 -14.24 16.43
CA HIS A 192 15.10 -14.15 17.71
C HIS A 192 14.27 -14.66 18.90
N ASN A 193 13.07 -15.20 18.67
CA ASN A 193 12.13 -15.61 19.72
C ASN A 193 11.76 -14.45 20.68
N ILE A 194 11.68 -13.22 20.16
CA ILE A 194 11.24 -12.05 20.91
C ILE A 194 9.84 -11.67 20.43
N ARG A 195 8.89 -11.61 21.36
CA ARG A 195 7.50 -11.24 21.07
C ARG A 195 7.31 -9.76 21.27
N VAL A 196 6.62 -9.08 20.36
CA VAL A 196 6.35 -7.64 20.47
C VAL A 196 4.85 -7.42 20.34
N ASN A 197 4.20 -6.94 21.39
CA ASN A 197 2.75 -6.69 21.42
C ASN A 197 2.45 -5.32 21.99
N ALA A 198 1.21 -4.87 21.82
CA ALA A 198 0.72 -3.63 22.40
C ALA A 198 -0.59 -3.83 23.15
N ILE A 199 -0.84 -2.93 24.10
CA ILE A 199 -2.15 -2.74 24.72
C ILE A 199 -2.70 -1.42 24.18
N GLY A 200 -3.98 -1.40 23.81
CA GLY A 200 -4.69 -0.17 23.43
C GLY A 200 -5.71 0.25 24.49
N PRO A 201 -5.30 0.89 25.60
CA PRO A 201 -6.23 1.30 26.66
C PRO A 201 -7.26 2.33 26.18
N GLY A 202 -8.49 2.21 26.70
CA GLY A 202 -9.45 3.32 26.73
C GLY A 202 -9.10 4.34 27.81
N PHE A 203 -10.11 5.01 28.39
CA PHE A 203 -9.88 5.90 29.54
C PHE A 203 -9.59 5.11 30.81
N ILE A 204 -8.39 5.31 31.39
CA ILE A 204 -7.91 4.64 32.60
C ILE A 204 -7.72 5.66 33.72
N GLU A 205 -8.11 5.31 34.94
CA GLU A 205 -7.93 6.11 36.16
C GLU A 205 -6.43 6.29 36.48
N THR A 206 -5.81 7.32 35.90
CA THR A 206 -4.38 7.60 36.00
C THR A 206 -4.16 9.11 36.16
N PRO A 207 -2.95 9.55 36.57
CA PRO A 207 -2.62 10.99 36.58
C PRO A 207 -2.87 11.69 35.23
N MET A 208 -2.73 10.95 34.11
CA MET A 208 -2.99 11.48 32.75
C MET A 208 -4.45 11.89 32.53
N THR A 209 -5.40 11.21 33.13
CA THR A 209 -6.84 11.51 32.98
C THR A 209 -7.39 12.34 34.14
N GLN A 210 -6.58 12.62 35.17
CA GLN A 210 -7.04 13.26 36.41
C GLN A 210 -7.62 14.66 36.19
N GLY A 211 -7.04 15.46 35.29
CA GLY A 211 -7.58 16.79 34.94
C GLY A 211 -9.00 16.72 34.38
N MET A 212 -9.24 15.79 33.45
CA MET A 212 -10.59 15.53 32.92
C MET A 212 -11.51 14.88 33.95
N GLN A 213 -10.99 14.13 34.92
CA GLN A 213 -11.81 13.53 35.98
C GLN A 213 -12.31 14.59 36.99
N ALA A 214 -11.51 15.63 37.22
CA ALA A 214 -11.84 16.72 38.13
C ALA A 214 -12.90 17.67 37.55
N ASP A 215 -12.98 17.78 36.21
CA ASP A 215 -14.03 18.49 35.51
C ASP A 215 -15.30 17.62 35.34
N PRO A 216 -16.48 18.06 35.83
CA PRO A 216 -17.73 17.31 35.68
C PRO A 216 -18.08 16.95 34.23
N GLU A 217 -17.82 17.85 33.27
CA GLU A 217 -18.13 17.61 31.86
C GLU A 217 -17.15 16.61 31.23
N GLY A 218 -15.84 16.78 31.47
CA GLY A 218 -14.80 15.82 31.09
C GLY A 218 -15.00 14.43 31.69
N ALA A 219 -15.37 14.34 32.98
CA ALA A 219 -15.64 13.08 33.66
C ALA A 219 -16.84 12.36 33.02
N GLN A 220 -17.90 13.11 32.72
CA GLN A 220 -19.08 12.56 32.07
C GLN A 220 -18.81 12.15 30.62
N MET A 221 -17.96 12.87 29.90
CA MET A 221 -17.47 12.50 28.57
C MET A 221 -16.69 11.18 28.62
N MET A 222 -15.69 11.06 29.50
CA MET A 222 -14.90 9.83 29.61
C MET A 222 -15.76 8.62 30.00
N ILE A 223 -16.69 8.78 30.95
CA ILE A 223 -17.64 7.72 31.33
C ILE A 223 -18.58 7.40 30.18
N GLY A 224 -19.02 8.40 29.42
CA GLY A 224 -19.90 8.24 28.26
C GLY A 224 -19.24 7.53 27.09
N MET A 225 -17.93 7.76 26.89
CA MET A 225 -17.12 7.11 25.86
C MET A 225 -16.60 5.73 26.29
N THR A 226 -16.66 5.39 27.58
CA THR A 226 -16.18 4.09 28.07
C THR A 226 -17.33 3.07 28.16
N PRO A 227 -17.29 1.98 27.38
CA PRO A 227 -18.37 0.99 27.31
C PRO A 227 -18.83 0.41 28.65
N MET A 228 -17.90 0.27 29.61
CA MET A 228 -18.20 -0.28 30.93
C MET A 228 -18.85 0.72 31.89
N GLY A 229 -19.09 1.96 31.46
CA GLY A 229 -19.73 3.01 32.27
C GLY A 229 -18.94 3.42 33.51
N ARG A 230 -17.64 3.12 33.51
CA ARG A 230 -16.60 3.59 34.44
C ARG A 230 -15.29 3.59 33.67
N LEU A 231 -14.30 4.32 34.14
CA LEU A 231 -12.95 4.21 33.62
C LEU A 231 -12.36 2.83 33.97
N GLY A 232 -11.42 2.36 33.14
CA GLY A 232 -10.59 1.22 33.49
C GLY A 232 -9.62 1.58 34.62
N THR A 233 -9.15 0.58 35.34
CA THR A 233 -8.15 0.76 36.40
C THR A 233 -6.75 0.45 35.88
N PRO A 234 -5.69 1.04 36.45
CA PRO A 234 -4.31 0.69 36.09
C PRO A 234 -4.01 -0.81 36.27
N LEU A 235 -4.59 -1.45 37.30
CA LEU A 235 -4.46 -2.88 37.54
C LEU A 235 -5.04 -3.73 36.41
N GLU A 236 -6.16 -3.31 35.80
CA GLU A 236 -6.73 -4.01 34.64
C GLU A 236 -5.77 -3.97 33.45
N MET A 237 -5.05 -2.86 33.24
CA MET A 237 -4.02 -2.76 32.21
C MET A 237 -2.78 -3.60 32.56
N ALA A 238 -2.38 -3.60 33.83
CA ALA A 238 -1.29 -4.44 34.32
C ALA A 238 -1.58 -5.94 34.13
N ASN A 239 -2.82 -6.38 34.30
CA ASN A 239 -3.22 -7.76 34.04
C ASN A 239 -3.13 -8.12 32.55
N CYS A 240 -3.48 -7.19 31.65
CA CYS A 240 -3.26 -7.36 30.21
C CYS A 240 -1.76 -7.44 29.88
N ALA A 241 -0.94 -6.58 30.48
CA ALA A 241 0.51 -6.59 30.29
C ALA A 241 1.13 -7.90 30.81
N LEU A 242 0.65 -8.41 31.95
CA LEU A 242 1.10 -9.67 32.53
C LEU A 242 0.80 -10.85 31.59
N TYR A 243 -0.40 -10.88 31.00
CA TYR A 243 -0.73 -11.90 30.00
C TYR A 243 0.25 -11.86 28.82
N LEU A 244 0.50 -10.67 28.26
CA LEU A 244 1.44 -10.50 27.13
C LEU A 244 2.91 -10.76 27.51
N ALA A 245 3.27 -10.55 28.77
CA ALA A 245 4.63 -10.79 29.28
C ALA A 245 4.93 -12.28 29.51
N CYS A 246 3.97 -13.05 30.02
CA CYS A 246 4.18 -14.44 30.41
C CYS A 246 4.07 -15.46 29.25
N ASP A 247 4.43 -16.72 29.53
CA ASP A 247 4.47 -17.81 28.54
C ASP A 247 3.08 -18.22 28.00
N GLU A 248 1.99 -17.84 28.68
CA GLU A 248 0.63 -18.09 28.20
C GLU A 248 0.31 -17.32 26.91
N SER A 249 1.09 -16.29 26.58
CA SER A 249 1.02 -15.57 25.30
C SER A 249 2.19 -15.91 24.36
N SER A 250 2.83 -17.08 24.54
CA SER A 250 3.98 -17.54 23.74
C SER A 250 3.76 -17.55 22.22
N TYR A 251 2.50 -17.58 21.76
CA TYR A 251 2.13 -17.50 20.35
C TYR A 251 1.45 -16.16 19.95
N THR A 252 1.54 -15.15 20.81
CA THR A 252 1.00 -13.81 20.55
C THR A 252 2.15 -12.84 20.30
N THR A 253 2.21 -12.28 19.09
CA THR A 253 3.17 -11.25 18.66
C THR A 253 2.54 -10.41 17.53
N GLY A 254 2.96 -9.17 17.36
CA GLY A 254 2.44 -8.24 16.35
C GLY A 254 0.99 -7.82 16.58
N SER A 255 0.45 -8.02 17.79
CA SER A 255 -0.96 -7.77 18.09
C SER A 255 -1.14 -6.58 19.03
N THR A 256 -2.22 -5.81 18.83
CA THR A 256 -2.69 -4.81 19.81
C THR A 256 -3.98 -5.28 20.47
N LEU A 257 -3.96 -5.49 21.78
CA LEU A 257 -5.12 -5.93 22.55
C LEU A 257 -6.03 -4.75 22.91
N TYR A 258 -7.29 -4.77 22.42
CA TYR A 258 -8.34 -3.77 22.72
C TYR A 258 -9.50 -4.41 23.52
N PRO A 259 -9.73 -4.05 24.78
CA PRO A 259 -10.75 -4.71 25.60
C PRO A 259 -12.16 -4.03 25.56
N ASN A 260 -12.96 -4.12 24.47
CA ASN A 260 -14.33 -3.53 24.36
C ASN A 260 -15.35 -4.39 23.56
N GLY A 261 -16.59 -4.66 24.07
CA GLY A 261 -17.58 -5.62 23.47
C GLY A 261 -19.09 -5.32 23.58
N ALA A 262 -19.57 -4.19 23.07
CA ALA A 262 -20.86 -3.61 23.47
C ALA A 262 -22.14 -4.12 22.76
N ILE A 263 -22.11 -4.51 21.48
CA ILE A 263 -23.36 -4.78 20.70
C ILE A 263 -23.98 -6.15 21.02
N GLY A 264 -23.17 -7.20 21.15
CA GLY A 264 -23.65 -8.53 21.56
C GLY A 264 -24.35 -8.51 22.94
N ALA A 265 -23.95 -7.59 23.81
CA ALA A 265 -24.57 -7.41 25.13
C ALA A 265 -25.99 -6.80 25.03
N ALA A 266 -26.24 -5.93 24.05
CA ALA A 266 -27.52 -5.25 23.86
C ALA A 266 -28.65 -6.22 23.46
N LEU A 267 -28.40 -7.04 22.44
CA LEU A 267 -29.43 -7.93 21.91
C LEU A 267 -29.80 -9.02 22.93
N ALA A 268 -28.82 -9.62 23.59
CA ALA A 268 -29.08 -10.61 24.63
C ALA A 268 -29.83 -10.02 25.83
N GLN A 269 -29.55 -8.77 26.23
CA GLN A 269 -30.31 -8.10 27.29
C GLN A 269 -31.78 -7.88 26.92
N SER A 270 -32.06 -7.53 25.67
CA SER A 270 -33.43 -7.25 25.20
C SER A 270 -34.38 -8.45 25.32
N ALA A 271 -33.83 -9.67 25.31
CA ALA A 271 -34.55 -10.93 25.47
C ALA A 271 -34.54 -11.45 26.93
N SER A 272 -33.94 -10.71 27.88
CA SER A 272 -33.73 -11.18 29.25
C SER A 272 -34.83 -10.73 30.22
N LYS A 273 -35.06 -11.53 31.28
CA LYS A 273 -35.82 -11.09 32.45
C LYS A 273 -34.93 -10.25 33.37
N PRO A 274 -35.47 -9.29 34.15
CA PRO A 274 -34.68 -8.41 35.03
C PRO A 274 -33.70 -9.15 35.97
N GLU A 275 -34.07 -10.34 36.43
CA GLU A 275 -33.28 -11.20 37.31
C GLU A 275 -32.01 -11.80 36.67
N TYR A 276 -31.97 -11.93 35.33
CA TYR A 276 -30.87 -12.56 34.58
C TYR A 276 -30.07 -11.59 33.72
N LEU A 277 -30.41 -10.31 33.77
CA LEU A 277 -29.96 -9.28 32.84
C LEU A 277 -28.44 -9.18 32.71
N ARG A 278 -27.70 -9.26 33.84
CA ARG A 278 -26.23 -9.20 33.85
C ARG A 278 -25.60 -10.43 33.18
N ALA A 279 -26.14 -11.62 33.43
CA ALA A 279 -25.60 -12.84 32.85
C ALA A 279 -25.89 -12.90 31.34
N PHE A 280 -27.09 -12.49 30.92
CA PHE A 280 -27.41 -12.36 29.48
C PHE A 280 -26.52 -11.33 28.78
N ALA A 281 -26.24 -10.19 29.43
CA ALA A 281 -25.34 -9.17 28.87
C ALA A 281 -23.95 -9.71 28.58
N VAL A 282 -23.36 -10.46 29.50
CA VAL A 282 -21.98 -10.93 29.33
C VAL A 282 -21.92 -12.14 28.41
N PHE A 283 -22.85 -13.09 28.51
CA PHE A 283 -22.93 -14.20 27.53
C PHE A 283 -23.16 -13.68 26.12
N GLY A 284 -24.06 -12.71 25.94
CA GLY A 284 -24.29 -12.09 24.63
C GLY A 284 -23.13 -11.24 24.15
N GLY A 285 -22.52 -10.42 25.01
CA GLY A 285 -21.39 -9.56 24.66
C GLY A 285 -20.17 -10.35 24.21
N LEU A 286 -19.79 -11.38 24.99
CA LEU A 286 -18.68 -12.26 24.64
C LEU A 286 -18.99 -13.09 23.39
N ALA A 287 -20.22 -13.59 23.24
CA ALA A 287 -20.62 -14.32 22.04
C ALA A 287 -20.68 -13.45 20.79
N GLY A 288 -21.02 -12.16 20.92
CA GLY A 288 -21.02 -11.20 19.82
C GLY A 288 -19.61 -10.84 19.34
N MET A 289 -18.58 -10.97 20.19
CA MET A 289 -17.17 -10.79 19.79
C MET A 289 -16.50 -12.08 19.33
N ALA A 290 -17.12 -13.23 19.57
CA ALA A 290 -16.52 -14.53 19.29
C ALA A 290 -16.27 -14.82 17.80
N PRO A 291 -17.08 -14.34 16.83
CA PRO A 291 -16.80 -14.56 15.41
C PRO A 291 -15.40 -14.08 15.00
N ASP A 292 -14.97 -12.90 15.45
CA ASP A 292 -13.66 -12.30 15.15
C ASP A 292 -12.45 -13.07 15.72
N LEU A 293 -12.68 -14.12 16.51
CA LEU A 293 -11.59 -15.00 16.98
C LEU A 293 -11.02 -15.87 15.85
N ASP A 294 -11.67 -15.91 14.67
CA ASP A 294 -11.10 -16.48 13.45
C ASP A 294 -9.81 -15.82 12.98
N VAL A 295 -9.48 -14.61 13.44
CA VAL A 295 -8.20 -13.94 13.17
C VAL A 295 -7.00 -14.78 13.62
N PHE A 296 -7.22 -15.69 14.56
CA PHE A 296 -6.22 -16.66 15.03
C PHE A 296 -6.04 -17.86 14.08
N ILE A 297 -6.90 -18.03 13.07
CA ILE A 297 -6.77 -19.03 12.01
C ILE A 297 -5.91 -18.43 10.90
N ASN A 298 -4.59 -18.59 11.00
CA ASN A 298 -3.64 -18.11 10.01
C ASN A 298 -2.77 -19.25 9.45
N SER A 299 -2.15 -19.00 8.30
CA SER A 299 -1.18 -19.90 7.69
C SER A 299 0.07 -19.13 7.29
N SER A 300 1.23 -19.69 7.60
CA SER A 300 2.53 -19.15 7.20
C SER A 300 2.79 -19.29 5.69
N THR A 301 2.07 -20.18 5.01
CA THR A 301 2.16 -20.39 3.56
C THR A 301 1.08 -19.62 2.80
N ASP A 302 -0.02 -19.25 3.46
CA ASP A 302 -1.10 -18.47 2.87
C ASP A 302 -1.52 -17.34 3.85
N PRO A 303 -0.94 -16.14 3.70
CA PRO A 303 -1.26 -15.01 4.54
C PRO A 303 -2.67 -14.44 4.30
N LEU A 304 -3.40 -14.90 3.27
CA LEU A 304 -4.79 -14.51 3.04
C LEU A 304 -5.79 -15.49 3.69
N LEU A 305 -5.31 -16.61 4.23
CA LEU A 305 -6.16 -17.63 4.83
C LEU A 305 -7.03 -17.07 5.97
N PHE A 306 -6.50 -16.14 6.77
CA PHE A 306 -7.28 -15.52 7.85
C PHE A 306 -8.44 -14.69 7.29
N LEU A 307 -8.22 -13.95 6.19
CA LEU A 307 -9.28 -13.19 5.50
C LEU A 307 -10.33 -14.12 4.89
N GLU A 308 -9.91 -15.25 4.37
CA GLU A 308 -10.78 -16.26 3.80
C GLU A 308 -11.67 -16.91 4.88
N TYR A 309 -11.08 -17.38 5.97
CA TYR A 309 -11.84 -17.96 7.09
C TYR A 309 -12.73 -16.95 7.80
N HIS A 310 -12.23 -15.72 7.98
CA HIS A 310 -12.99 -14.64 8.58
C HIS A 310 -14.23 -14.28 7.77
N ARG A 311 -14.16 -14.39 6.44
CA ARG A 311 -15.29 -14.12 5.56
C ARG A 311 -16.23 -15.31 5.38
N HIS A 312 -15.73 -16.54 5.46
CA HIS A 312 -16.45 -17.74 5.01
C HIS A 312 -17.05 -18.55 6.18
N PHE A 313 -16.33 -18.72 7.28
CA PHE A 313 -16.63 -19.80 8.23
C PHE A 313 -17.42 -19.34 9.46
N THR A 314 -16.85 -18.43 10.24
CA THR A 314 -17.36 -17.99 11.56
C THR A 314 -18.55 -17.04 11.49
N HIS A 315 -18.71 -16.35 10.36
CA HIS A 315 -19.76 -15.35 10.11
C HIS A 315 -20.93 -15.91 9.27
N ALA A 316 -20.88 -17.18 8.87
CA ALA A 316 -21.95 -17.83 8.12
C ALA A 316 -23.18 -18.13 8.99
N LEU A 317 -24.40 -17.96 8.44
CA LEU A 317 -25.65 -18.21 9.17
C LEU A 317 -25.74 -19.63 9.75
N ILE A 318 -25.21 -20.61 9.03
CA ILE A 318 -25.22 -22.02 9.46
C ILE A 318 -24.30 -22.26 10.66
N PHE A 319 -23.26 -21.43 10.84
CA PHE A 319 -22.30 -21.59 11.92
C PHE A 319 -22.74 -20.90 13.21
N ILE A 320 -23.63 -19.91 13.15
CA ILE A 320 -24.14 -19.18 14.33
C ILE A 320 -24.64 -20.13 15.45
N PRO A 321 -25.49 -21.16 15.20
CA PRO A 321 -25.90 -22.09 16.26
C PRO A 321 -24.74 -22.86 16.88
N ILE A 322 -23.74 -23.20 16.08
CA ILE A 322 -22.57 -23.99 16.50
C ILE A 322 -21.61 -23.10 17.33
N GLY A 323 -21.27 -21.93 16.81
CA GLY A 323 -20.44 -20.94 17.50
C GLY A 323 -21.05 -20.52 18.84
N ALA A 324 -22.36 -20.25 18.86
CA ALA A 324 -23.10 -19.95 20.08
C ALA A 324 -23.06 -21.10 21.10
N LEU A 325 -23.15 -22.36 20.64
CA LEU A 325 -23.06 -23.53 21.51
C LEU A 325 -21.67 -23.66 22.15
N ILE A 326 -20.61 -23.42 21.37
CA ILE A 326 -19.22 -23.44 21.85
C ILE A 326 -19.03 -22.37 22.92
N VAL A 327 -19.40 -21.11 22.61
CA VAL A 327 -19.26 -19.99 23.55
C VAL A 327 -20.08 -20.25 24.82
N ALA A 328 -21.33 -20.69 24.68
CA ALA A 328 -22.16 -21.04 25.83
C ALA A 328 -21.54 -22.16 26.66
N GLY A 329 -21.03 -23.23 26.05
CA GLY A 329 -20.37 -24.34 26.74
C GLY A 329 -19.14 -23.92 27.54
N VAL A 330 -18.28 -23.10 26.93
CA VAL A 330 -17.07 -22.57 27.56
C VAL A 330 -17.43 -21.65 28.73
N LEU A 331 -18.29 -20.66 28.52
CA LEU A 331 -18.69 -19.71 29.56
C LEU A 331 -19.48 -20.37 30.69
N PHE A 332 -20.30 -21.38 30.37
CA PHE A 332 -21.08 -22.12 31.36
C PHE A 332 -20.20 -22.95 32.30
N LYS A 333 -19.05 -23.43 31.81
CA LYS A 333 -18.07 -24.18 32.61
C LYS A 333 -17.14 -23.28 33.40
N LEU A 334 -16.72 -22.15 32.81
CA LEU A 334 -15.71 -21.26 33.39
C LEU A 334 -16.25 -20.27 34.41
N TRP A 335 -17.56 -19.96 34.39
CA TRP A 335 -18.12 -18.91 35.23
C TRP A 335 -19.35 -19.34 36.03
N ARG A 336 -19.37 -19.04 37.33
CA ARG A 336 -20.56 -19.20 38.16
C ARG A 336 -21.61 -18.16 37.81
N HIS A 337 -22.76 -18.61 37.32
CA HIS A 337 -23.86 -17.75 36.89
C HIS A 337 -25.23 -18.32 37.30
N PRO A 338 -26.30 -17.50 37.31
CA PRO A 338 -27.66 -17.96 37.64
C PRO A 338 -28.41 -18.62 36.47
N LEU A 339 -27.82 -18.67 35.27
CA LEU A 339 -28.48 -19.19 34.07
C LEU A 339 -28.51 -20.72 34.02
N THR A 340 -29.60 -21.28 33.51
CA THR A 340 -29.61 -22.65 32.97
C THR A 340 -28.85 -22.71 31.64
N PHE A 341 -28.37 -23.89 31.25
CA PHE A 341 -27.61 -24.03 30.00
C PHE A 341 -28.40 -23.56 28.78
N ARG A 342 -29.71 -23.82 28.77
CA ARG A 342 -30.63 -23.34 27.74
C ARG A 342 -30.65 -21.80 27.65
N GLN A 343 -30.65 -21.11 28.79
CA GLN A 343 -30.66 -19.65 28.83
C GLN A 343 -29.30 -19.06 28.42
N ALA A 344 -28.20 -19.68 28.84
CA ALA A 344 -26.85 -19.33 28.41
C ALA A 344 -26.68 -19.48 26.89
N TYR A 345 -27.16 -20.59 26.32
CA TYR A 345 -27.17 -20.81 24.87
C TYR A 345 -28.01 -19.76 24.14
N ILE A 346 -29.21 -19.43 24.61
CA ILE A 346 -30.04 -18.39 23.99
C ILE A 346 -29.33 -17.02 24.03
N ALA A 347 -28.72 -16.66 25.16
CA ALA A 347 -27.98 -15.41 25.29
C ALA A 347 -26.79 -15.35 24.32
N ALA A 348 -26.02 -16.43 24.23
CA ALA A 348 -24.89 -16.54 23.30
C ALA A 348 -25.35 -16.53 21.85
N PHE A 349 -26.44 -17.24 21.51
CA PHE A 349 -27.01 -17.29 20.17
C PHE A 349 -27.44 -15.91 19.68
N LEU A 350 -28.15 -15.16 20.52
CA LEU A 350 -28.54 -13.79 20.20
C LEU A 350 -27.31 -12.90 20.03
N GLY A 351 -26.32 -12.98 20.92
CA GLY A 351 -25.07 -12.23 20.79
C GLY A 351 -24.33 -12.53 19.48
N TYR A 352 -24.06 -13.80 19.23
CA TYR A 352 -23.32 -14.28 18.06
C TYR A 352 -24.02 -13.91 16.74
N ALA A 353 -25.36 -13.98 16.70
CA ALA A 353 -26.13 -13.64 15.51
C ALA A 353 -26.05 -12.16 15.11
N THR A 354 -25.79 -11.25 16.07
CA THR A 354 -25.69 -9.82 15.76
C THR A 354 -24.55 -9.51 14.81
N HIS A 355 -23.41 -10.17 15.00
CA HIS A 355 -22.16 -9.78 14.35
C HIS A 355 -22.19 -10.04 12.85
N ALA A 356 -22.56 -11.26 12.43
CA ALA A 356 -22.72 -11.63 11.02
C ALA A 356 -23.74 -10.72 10.27
N LEU A 357 -24.83 -10.34 10.93
CA LEU A 357 -25.84 -9.45 10.35
C LEU A 357 -25.35 -8.01 10.26
N LEU A 358 -24.56 -7.55 11.22
CA LEU A 358 -24.01 -6.19 11.23
C LEU A 358 -22.92 -6.02 10.18
N ASP A 359 -22.05 -7.00 10.00
CA ASP A 359 -21.05 -6.97 8.93
C ASP A 359 -21.69 -6.93 7.55
N SER A 360 -22.82 -7.63 7.38
CA SER A 360 -23.65 -7.57 6.17
C SER A 360 -24.24 -6.18 5.93
N CYS A 361 -24.53 -5.39 6.98
CA CYS A 361 -25.00 -4.00 6.86
C CYS A 361 -23.88 -3.03 6.45
N THR A 362 -22.63 -3.33 6.82
CA THR A 362 -21.49 -2.44 6.57
C THR A 362 -20.92 -2.61 5.16
N THR A 363 -19.94 -1.77 4.82
CA THR A 363 -19.12 -1.96 3.62
C THR A 363 -18.11 -3.11 3.72
N TYR A 364 -17.98 -3.74 4.90
CA TYR A 364 -17.13 -4.92 5.14
C TYR A 364 -17.71 -6.19 4.53
N GLY A 365 -19.01 -6.42 4.70
CA GLY A 365 -19.74 -7.55 4.14
C GLY A 365 -19.26 -8.93 4.61
N THR A 366 -20.08 -9.95 4.40
CA THR A 366 -19.72 -11.34 4.77
C THR A 366 -20.37 -12.36 3.83
N GLN A 367 -19.84 -13.58 3.74
CA GLN A 367 -20.50 -14.67 3.01
C GLN A 367 -21.56 -15.33 3.88
N LEU A 368 -22.68 -14.61 4.03
CA LEU A 368 -23.77 -14.96 4.93
C LEU A 368 -24.34 -16.38 4.68
N LEU A 369 -24.25 -16.88 3.45
CA LEU A 369 -24.85 -18.13 2.98
C LEU A 369 -23.85 -19.29 2.78
N TRP A 370 -22.59 -19.14 3.20
CA TRP A 370 -21.61 -20.23 3.12
C TRP A 370 -22.05 -21.45 3.96
N PRO A 371 -21.81 -22.71 3.53
CA PRO A 371 -21.09 -23.15 2.33
C PRO A 371 -21.98 -23.31 1.08
N PHE A 372 -23.22 -22.83 1.12
CA PHE A 372 -24.16 -22.99 -0.02
C PHE A 372 -23.92 -21.96 -1.13
N SER A 373 -23.30 -20.83 -0.80
CA SER A 373 -22.93 -19.78 -1.74
C SER A 373 -21.74 -18.98 -1.24
N ASP A 374 -20.79 -18.73 -2.14
CA ASP A 374 -19.63 -17.87 -1.89
C ASP A 374 -19.93 -16.37 -2.15
N MET A 375 -21.21 -16.01 -2.32
CA MET A 375 -21.64 -14.64 -2.54
C MET A 375 -21.45 -13.81 -1.27
N ARG A 376 -20.62 -12.77 -1.35
CA ARG A 376 -20.49 -11.77 -0.29
C ARG A 376 -21.71 -10.86 -0.29
N VAL A 377 -22.35 -10.73 0.88
CA VAL A 377 -23.45 -9.82 1.12
C VAL A 377 -22.91 -8.58 1.82
N ALA A 378 -23.06 -7.42 1.19
CA ALA A 378 -22.75 -6.11 1.76
C ALA A 378 -23.85 -5.12 1.33
N TRP A 379 -24.66 -4.68 2.28
CA TRP A 379 -25.76 -3.74 2.03
C TRP A 379 -25.32 -2.28 2.04
N ASN A 380 -24.09 -1.98 2.47
CA ASN A 380 -23.48 -0.65 2.45
C ASN A 380 -24.40 0.44 3.06
N ASN A 381 -25.22 0.11 4.05
CA ASN A 381 -26.23 1.03 4.59
C ASN A 381 -25.81 1.69 5.90
N VAL A 382 -24.67 1.28 6.45
CA VAL A 382 -24.01 1.93 7.60
C VAL A 382 -22.50 1.87 7.40
N SER A 383 -21.79 2.86 7.94
CA SER A 383 -20.33 2.82 7.91
C SER A 383 -19.81 1.75 8.88
N VAL A 384 -18.61 1.21 8.61
CA VAL A 384 -17.97 0.19 9.47
C VAL A 384 -17.79 0.71 10.89
N VAL A 385 -17.55 2.01 11.04
CA VAL A 385 -17.48 2.71 12.33
C VAL A 385 -18.46 3.86 12.32
N ASP A 386 -19.63 3.64 12.94
CA ASP A 386 -20.68 4.65 13.05
C ASP A 386 -21.01 4.94 14.52
N PRO A 387 -20.51 6.05 15.09
CA PRO A 387 -20.80 6.45 16.47
C PRO A 387 -22.28 6.75 16.72
N LEU A 388 -23.00 7.26 15.71
CA LEU A 388 -24.44 7.55 15.82
C LEU A 388 -25.25 6.25 15.87
N PHE A 389 -24.77 5.20 15.22
CA PHE A 389 -25.32 3.86 15.39
C PHE A 389 -24.97 3.24 16.75
N THR A 390 -23.68 3.21 17.10
CA THR A 390 -23.13 2.40 18.19
C THR A 390 -23.27 3.00 19.59
N LEU A 391 -23.15 4.33 19.75
CA LEU A 391 -23.21 4.98 21.07
C LEU A 391 -24.60 4.91 21.72
N PRO A 392 -25.72 5.19 21.01
CA PRO A 392 -27.04 5.08 21.63
C PRO A 392 -27.38 3.65 22.05
N LEU A 393 -26.96 2.65 21.26
CA LEU A 393 -27.06 1.24 21.62
C LEU A 393 -26.34 0.96 22.94
N LEU A 394 -25.09 1.38 23.04
CA LEU A 394 -24.24 1.19 24.22
C LEU A 394 -24.82 1.87 25.46
N ILE A 395 -25.32 3.10 25.32
CA ILE A 395 -26.03 3.83 26.39
C ILE A 395 -27.23 3.02 26.85
N CYS A 396 -28.03 2.48 25.93
CA CYS A 396 -29.18 1.65 26.26
C CYS A 396 -28.78 0.36 27.01
N VAL A 397 -27.68 -0.30 26.63
CA VAL A 397 -27.13 -1.47 27.35
C VAL A 397 -26.76 -1.10 28.78
N VAL A 398 -25.99 -0.03 28.96
CA VAL A 398 -25.49 0.39 30.28
C VAL A 398 -26.63 0.85 31.18
N VAL A 399 -27.56 1.66 30.64
CA VAL A 399 -28.71 2.15 31.39
C VAL A 399 -29.68 1.01 31.72
N SER A 400 -29.84 0.03 30.83
CA SER A 400 -30.63 -1.19 31.11
C SER A 400 -30.05 -1.95 32.31
N LEU A 401 -28.72 -2.15 32.36
CA LEU A 401 -28.04 -2.80 33.49
C LEU A 401 -28.15 -2.01 34.80
N ARG A 402 -27.97 -0.69 34.75
CA ARG A 402 -28.05 0.19 35.93
C ARG A 402 -29.46 0.23 36.51
N LYS A 403 -30.47 0.42 35.67
CA LYS A 403 -31.88 0.51 36.10
C LYS A 403 -32.54 -0.85 36.26
N ARG A 404 -31.86 -1.94 35.91
CA ARG A 404 -32.38 -3.32 35.86
C ARG A 404 -33.67 -3.44 35.05
N ARG A 405 -33.76 -2.71 33.94
CA ARG A 405 -34.95 -2.65 33.07
C ARG A 405 -34.59 -3.10 31.66
N PRO A 406 -34.94 -4.34 31.25
CA PRO A 406 -34.62 -4.86 29.90
C PRO A 406 -35.28 -4.02 28.79
N GLN A 407 -36.39 -3.34 29.09
CA GLN A 407 -37.08 -2.46 28.12
C GLN A 407 -36.18 -1.36 27.57
N ILE A 408 -35.15 -0.94 28.33
CA ILE A 408 -34.20 0.08 27.88
C ILE A 408 -33.26 -0.48 26.81
N ALA A 409 -32.84 -1.75 26.91
CA ALA A 409 -32.12 -2.42 25.84
C ALA A 409 -32.99 -2.59 24.59
N THR A 410 -34.30 -2.81 24.76
CA THR A 410 -35.27 -2.80 23.65
C THR A 410 -35.31 -1.44 22.94
N VAL A 411 -35.26 -0.32 23.66
CA VAL A 411 -35.14 1.02 23.03
C VAL A 411 -33.87 1.14 22.19
N GLY A 412 -32.74 0.60 22.68
CA GLY A 412 -31.51 0.51 21.90
C GLY A 412 -31.69 -0.29 20.61
N MET A 413 -32.36 -1.45 20.67
CA MET A 413 -32.65 -2.25 19.48
C MET A 413 -33.59 -1.55 18.49
N VAL A 414 -34.58 -0.79 18.99
CA VAL A 414 -35.44 0.04 18.14
C VAL A 414 -34.63 1.13 17.45
N TRP A 415 -33.69 1.76 18.15
CA TRP A 415 -32.74 2.71 17.55
C TRP A 415 -31.90 2.06 16.45
N ALA A 416 -31.29 0.90 16.71
CA ALA A 416 -30.51 0.19 15.71
C ALA A 416 -31.31 -0.10 14.44
N LEU A 417 -32.52 -0.63 14.59
CA LEU A 417 -33.41 -0.92 13.47
C LEU A 417 -33.79 0.36 12.71
N ALA A 418 -34.14 1.44 13.43
CA ALA A 418 -34.48 2.72 12.81
C ALA A 418 -33.28 3.31 12.06
N TYR A 419 -32.08 3.28 12.64
CA TYR A 419 -30.87 3.83 12.04
C TYR A 419 -30.44 3.06 10.80
N LEU A 420 -30.43 1.72 10.85
CA LEU A 420 -30.13 0.88 9.67
C LEU A 420 -31.18 1.06 8.58
N SER A 421 -32.47 1.18 8.94
CA SER A 421 -33.53 1.44 7.98
C SER A 421 -33.39 2.82 7.32
N PHE A 422 -33.02 3.83 8.10
CA PHE A 422 -32.68 5.16 7.58
C PHE A 422 -31.45 5.11 6.68
N GLY A 423 -30.46 4.29 7.01
CA GLY A 423 -29.29 4.01 6.19
C GLY A 423 -29.65 3.40 4.83
N VAL A 424 -30.58 2.44 4.78
CA VAL A 424 -31.09 1.88 3.51
C VAL A 424 -31.76 2.98 2.68
N TRP A 425 -32.57 3.82 3.33
CA TRP A 425 -33.23 4.93 2.65
C TRP A 425 -32.23 5.96 2.10
N GLN A 426 -31.21 6.32 2.87
CA GLN A 426 -30.14 7.23 2.44
C GLN A 426 -29.25 6.62 1.35
N HIS A 427 -29.00 5.30 1.39
CA HIS A 427 -28.26 4.58 0.34
C HIS A 427 -28.98 4.68 -1.01
N GLU A 428 -30.30 4.47 -1.04
CA GLU A 428 -31.09 4.62 -2.27
C GLU A 428 -31.02 6.07 -2.78
N ARG A 429 -31.19 7.07 -1.90
CA ARG A 429 -31.04 8.49 -2.28
C ARG A 429 -29.65 8.82 -2.82
N ALA A 430 -28.59 8.30 -2.20
CA ALA A 430 -27.23 8.50 -2.66
C ALA A 430 -27.00 7.85 -4.02
N ARG A 431 -27.58 6.68 -4.27
CA ARG A 431 -27.51 5.99 -5.56
C ARG A 431 -28.20 6.82 -6.65
N ASP A 432 -29.39 7.35 -6.37
CA ASP A 432 -30.13 8.16 -7.34
C ASP A 432 -29.36 9.45 -7.69
N VAL A 433 -28.83 10.16 -6.69
CA VAL A 433 -27.99 11.35 -6.90
C VAL A 433 -26.73 11.01 -7.68
N ALA A 434 -26.06 9.91 -7.37
CA ALA A 434 -24.86 9.48 -8.08
C ALA A 434 -25.16 9.13 -9.55
N TYR A 435 -26.32 8.52 -9.81
CA TYR A 435 -26.77 8.20 -11.17
C TYR A 435 -27.07 9.48 -11.97
N GLU A 436 -27.78 10.44 -11.37
CA GLU A 436 -28.05 11.74 -12.00
C GLU A 436 -26.76 12.53 -12.27
N MET A 437 -25.80 12.52 -11.34
CA MET A 437 -24.49 13.14 -11.52
C MET A 437 -23.68 12.48 -12.64
N ALA A 438 -23.74 11.15 -12.76
CA ALA A 438 -23.11 10.44 -13.86
C ALA A 438 -23.75 10.84 -15.20
N LEU A 439 -25.08 10.87 -15.29
CA LEU A 439 -25.78 11.30 -16.50
C LEU A 439 -25.48 12.76 -16.88
N ALA A 440 -25.38 13.66 -15.90
CA ALA A 440 -25.01 15.05 -16.13
C ALA A 440 -23.59 15.21 -16.69
N LYS A 441 -22.69 14.25 -16.42
CA LYS A 441 -21.35 14.15 -17.02
C LYS A 441 -21.35 13.48 -18.40
N GLY A 442 -22.52 13.08 -18.91
CA GLY A 442 -22.65 12.29 -20.13
C GLY A 442 -22.30 10.81 -19.96
N HIS A 443 -22.14 10.34 -18.71
CA HIS A 443 -21.80 8.96 -18.39
C HIS A 443 -23.08 8.15 -18.18
N VAL A 444 -23.20 6.98 -18.82
CA VAL A 444 -24.27 6.00 -18.54
C VAL A 444 -23.65 4.88 -17.70
N PRO A 445 -23.74 4.95 -16.35
CA PRO A 445 -22.98 4.05 -15.49
C PRO A 445 -23.47 2.60 -15.64
N GLY A 446 -22.56 1.68 -16.00
CA GLY A 446 -22.87 0.25 -16.15
C GLY A 446 -23.00 -0.46 -14.80
N ARG A 447 -22.08 -0.18 -13.88
CA ARG A 447 -22.14 -0.57 -12.47
C ARG A 447 -21.94 0.67 -11.61
N LEU A 448 -22.82 0.89 -10.63
CA LEU A 448 -22.82 2.03 -9.72
C LEU A 448 -23.06 1.51 -8.31
N GLU A 449 -22.08 1.68 -7.43
CA GLU A 449 -22.26 1.43 -6.01
C GLU A 449 -22.03 2.73 -5.23
N VAL A 450 -22.76 2.88 -4.12
CA VAL A 450 -22.59 3.99 -3.19
C VAL A 450 -22.26 3.47 -1.81
N LYS A 451 -21.39 4.19 -1.11
CA LYS A 451 -20.88 3.81 0.20
C LYS A 451 -21.00 5.00 1.16
N PRO A 452 -21.48 4.80 2.38
CA PRO A 452 -21.59 5.87 3.35
C PRO A 452 -20.18 6.31 3.77
N GLY A 453 -20.02 7.62 4.01
CA GLY A 453 -18.82 8.20 4.55
C GLY A 453 -18.59 7.76 6.00
N PHE A 454 -17.38 7.98 6.49
CA PHE A 454 -17.01 7.63 7.86
C PHE A 454 -17.92 8.32 8.88
N ALA A 455 -18.44 7.56 9.85
CA ALA A 455 -19.20 8.05 11.00
C ALA A 455 -20.52 8.80 10.71
N ASN A 456 -21.09 8.70 9.50
CA ASN A 456 -22.36 9.38 9.19
C ASN A 456 -23.13 8.77 8.00
N LEU A 457 -24.42 9.12 7.87
CA LEU A 457 -25.30 8.76 6.75
C LEU A 457 -25.66 9.94 5.84
N ILE A 458 -24.88 11.03 5.87
CA ILE A 458 -25.13 12.27 5.12
C ILE A 458 -24.19 12.39 3.93
N LEU A 459 -22.90 12.16 4.15
CA LEU A 459 -21.85 12.13 3.15
C LEU A 459 -21.71 10.70 2.64
N TRP A 460 -21.67 10.56 1.32
CA TRP A 460 -21.54 9.28 0.63
C TRP A 460 -20.50 9.40 -0.47
N LYS A 461 -20.00 8.25 -0.91
CA LYS A 461 -19.09 8.12 -2.04
C LYS A 461 -19.78 7.25 -3.06
N SER A 462 -19.86 7.67 -4.32
CA SER A 462 -20.16 6.76 -5.42
C SER A 462 -18.89 6.21 -6.02
N VAL A 463 -18.97 4.97 -6.50
CA VAL A 463 -18.02 4.35 -7.40
C VAL A 463 -18.83 3.83 -8.57
N TYR A 464 -18.54 4.30 -9.77
CA TYR A 464 -19.21 3.79 -10.96
C TYR A 464 -18.29 3.60 -12.15
N GLU A 465 -18.69 2.70 -13.05
CA GLU A 465 -17.95 2.34 -14.25
C GLU A 465 -18.60 2.93 -15.50
N PHE A 466 -17.81 3.69 -16.27
CA PHE A 466 -18.15 4.21 -17.58
C PHE A 466 -16.85 4.54 -18.34
N GLU A 467 -16.36 3.65 -19.20
CA GLU A 467 -15.04 3.83 -19.87
C GLU A 467 -13.86 4.04 -18.88
N GLY A 468 -14.01 3.49 -17.67
CA GLY A 468 -13.12 3.66 -16.52
C GLY A 468 -13.89 3.71 -15.20
N SER A 469 -13.18 3.65 -14.08
CA SER A 469 -13.77 3.80 -12.76
C SER A 469 -13.78 5.27 -12.36
N PHE A 470 -14.94 5.75 -11.90
CA PHE A 470 -15.17 7.10 -11.43
C PHE A 470 -15.57 7.06 -9.98
N ILE A 471 -15.14 8.08 -9.23
CA ILE A 471 -15.44 8.21 -7.81
C ILE A 471 -15.94 9.63 -7.56
N ASP A 472 -17.15 9.77 -7.04
CA ASP A 472 -17.71 11.08 -6.67
C ASP A 472 -18.04 11.17 -5.17
N LYS A 473 -17.87 12.36 -4.60
CA LYS A 473 -18.36 12.71 -3.26
C LYS A 473 -19.81 13.18 -3.39
N LEU A 474 -20.68 12.65 -2.55
CA LEU A 474 -22.11 12.92 -2.54
C LEU A 474 -22.49 13.46 -1.16
N ASN A 475 -23.39 14.45 -1.12
CA ASN A 475 -24.03 14.89 0.10
C ASN A 475 -25.55 14.76 -0.07
N VAL A 476 -26.16 13.86 0.70
CA VAL A 476 -27.61 13.58 0.67
C VAL A 476 -28.33 14.12 1.91
N GLY A 477 -27.91 15.30 2.39
CA GLY A 477 -28.51 16.02 3.52
C GLY A 477 -29.95 16.51 3.29
N TYR A 478 -30.47 17.25 4.28
CA TYR A 478 -31.88 17.67 4.37
C TYR A 478 -32.29 18.84 3.45
N HIS A 479 -31.35 19.50 2.77
CA HIS A 479 -31.62 20.58 1.83
C HIS A 479 -30.89 20.33 0.52
N TYR A 480 -31.63 19.98 -0.54
CA TYR A 480 -31.18 20.18 -1.92
C TYR A 480 -32.41 20.39 -2.82
N PRO A 481 -32.59 21.62 -3.30
CA PRO A 481 -32.99 21.84 -4.67
C PRO A 481 -32.05 22.88 -5.29
N GLU A 482 -30.93 22.44 -5.88
CA GLU A 482 -30.23 23.09 -7.01
C GLU A 482 -28.88 22.41 -7.24
N LEU A 483 -28.71 21.83 -8.42
CA LEU A 483 -27.45 21.29 -8.95
C LEU A 483 -26.35 22.35 -8.94
N ALA A 484 -25.70 22.56 -7.80
CA ALA A 484 -24.41 23.25 -7.73
C ALA A 484 -23.31 22.19 -7.89
N PRO A 485 -22.57 22.18 -9.03
CA PRO A 485 -21.41 21.30 -9.17
C PRO A 485 -20.34 21.80 -8.20
N TYR A 486 -19.97 20.98 -7.21
CA TYR A 486 -18.67 21.11 -6.56
C TYR A 486 -17.60 20.89 -7.63
N SER A 487 -17.16 22.00 -8.23
CA SER A 487 -15.97 22.07 -9.07
C SER A 487 -14.76 22.13 -8.14
N ASP A 488 -13.73 21.33 -8.47
CA ASP A 488 -12.33 21.40 -8.01
C ASP A 488 -11.74 20.17 -7.30
N PHE A 489 -12.47 19.08 -7.13
CA PHE A 489 -11.87 17.78 -6.77
C PHE A 489 -12.34 16.65 -7.70
N ASN A 490 -11.97 16.75 -8.97
CA ASN A 490 -12.11 15.62 -9.91
C ASN A 490 -10.87 14.72 -9.79
N ILE A 491 -10.98 13.64 -9.01
CA ILE A 491 -9.97 12.58 -9.03
C ILE A 491 -10.44 11.48 -9.98
N LYS A 492 -9.84 11.42 -11.17
CA LYS A 492 -9.94 10.26 -12.06
C LYS A 492 -9.10 9.13 -11.42
N ILE A 493 -9.73 8.29 -10.59
CA ILE A 493 -9.05 7.16 -9.94
C ILE A 493 -9.05 5.96 -10.90
N PHE A 494 -7.87 5.69 -11.45
CA PHE A 494 -7.33 4.42 -11.94
C PHE A 494 -8.29 3.32 -12.46
N LEU A 495 -8.12 3.00 -13.75
CA LEU A 495 -8.47 1.72 -14.38
C LEU A 495 -7.62 0.58 -13.78
N ILE A 496 -8.28 -0.41 -13.17
CA ILE A 496 -7.72 -1.74 -12.90
C ILE A 496 -8.56 -2.76 -13.65
N ASP A 497 -7.96 -3.33 -14.70
CA ASP A 497 -8.51 -4.47 -15.43
C ASP A 497 -7.86 -5.75 -14.86
N ARG A 498 -8.52 -6.31 -13.84
CA ARG A 498 -8.65 -7.76 -13.57
C ARG A 498 -9.43 -7.99 -12.28
N HIS A 499 -10.52 -8.75 -12.42
CA HIS A 499 -11.50 -9.12 -11.40
C HIS A 499 -12.44 -7.98 -11.00
N THR A 500 -13.34 -7.63 -11.93
CA THR A 500 -14.52 -6.78 -11.70
C THR A 500 -15.48 -7.31 -10.63
N ASP A 501 -15.24 -8.50 -10.08
CA ASP A 501 -15.98 -9.03 -8.92
C ASP A 501 -15.25 -8.86 -7.57
N GLN A 502 -13.96 -8.52 -7.56
CA GLN A 502 -13.17 -8.39 -6.31
C GLN A 502 -12.97 -6.94 -5.85
N PHE A 503 -13.09 -5.95 -6.73
CA PHE A 503 -12.83 -4.55 -6.37
C PHE A 503 -13.89 -3.96 -5.43
N PHE A 504 -15.13 -4.44 -5.50
CA PHE A 504 -16.17 -4.04 -4.55
C PHE A 504 -15.98 -4.65 -3.15
N ASN A 505 -15.09 -5.64 -3.02
CA ASN A 505 -14.81 -6.37 -1.78
C ASN A 505 -13.51 -5.96 -1.07
N CYS A 506 -12.71 -5.03 -1.64
CA CYS A 506 -11.37 -4.72 -1.14
C CYS A 506 -11.05 -3.22 -0.97
N ALA A 507 -12.06 -2.34 -1.00
CA ALA A 507 -11.88 -0.91 -0.70
C ALA A 507 -12.02 -0.65 0.81
N GLN A 508 -11.00 -1.00 1.61
CA GLN A 508 -10.96 -0.73 3.05
C GLN A 508 -9.63 -0.18 3.60
N GLN A 509 -8.55 -0.13 2.79
CA GLN A 509 -7.23 0.29 3.28
C GLN A 509 -6.79 1.70 2.85
N LEU A 510 -7.69 2.54 2.30
CA LEU A 510 -7.34 3.87 1.77
C LEU A 510 -8.14 5.04 2.39
N ASP A 511 -8.70 4.89 3.58
CA ASP A 511 -9.51 5.94 4.22
C ASP A 511 -8.70 6.95 5.07
N THR A 512 -7.41 6.71 5.34
CA THR A 512 -6.62 7.59 6.23
C THR A 512 -5.99 8.80 5.53
N THR A 513 -5.94 8.84 4.20
CA THR A 513 -5.28 9.92 3.44
C THR A 513 -6.18 11.12 3.14
N TRP A 514 -7.46 11.11 3.54
CA TRP A 514 -8.47 12.07 3.08
C TRP A 514 -8.80 13.23 4.03
N ALA A 515 -8.27 13.24 5.25
CA ALA A 515 -8.62 14.27 6.26
C ALA A 515 -7.87 15.62 6.11
N ILE A 516 -6.92 15.75 5.18
CA ILE A 516 -6.01 16.92 5.12
C ILE A 516 -6.44 18.01 4.12
N ALA A 517 -7.46 17.79 3.30
CA ALA A 517 -7.87 18.74 2.25
C ALA A 517 -9.04 19.69 2.59
N GLU A 518 -9.54 19.73 3.84
CA GLU A 518 -10.79 20.43 4.20
C GLU A 518 -10.63 21.80 4.92
N LEU A 519 -9.45 22.41 4.99
CA LEU A 519 -9.28 23.75 5.59
C LEU A 519 -8.80 24.77 4.54
N GLY A 520 -9.78 25.45 3.93
CA GLY A 520 -9.59 26.40 2.84
C GLY A 520 -8.74 27.62 3.20
N VAL A 521 -7.87 27.99 2.26
CA VAL A 521 -7.29 29.34 2.16
C VAL A 521 -7.54 29.84 0.75
N ALA A 522 -8.32 30.92 0.66
CA ALA A 522 -8.67 31.61 -0.57
C ALA A 522 -7.61 32.66 -0.95
N GLY A 523 -7.38 32.82 -2.26
CA GLY A 523 -6.85 34.06 -2.87
C GLY A 523 -6.12 33.81 -4.21
N PRO A 524 -6.05 34.82 -5.11
CA PRO A 524 -7.12 35.68 -5.61
C PRO A 524 -7.35 35.49 -7.13
N ALA A 525 -8.47 36.04 -7.60
CA ALA A 525 -9.03 35.94 -8.94
C ALA A 525 -8.29 36.71 -10.06
N GLY A 526 -8.48 36.24 -11.31
CA GLY A 526 -8.26 36.95 -12.59
C GLY A 526 -7.40 36.13 -13.56
N ALA A 527 -7.75 35.83 -14.81
CA ALA A 527 -8.69 36.42 -15.78
C ALA A 527 -9.02 35.36 -16.89
N PRO A 528 -9.97 35.61 -17.80
CA PRO A 528 -10.74 34.57 -18.48
C PRO A 528 -10.10 34.13 -19.80
N TYR A 529 -10.10 32.83 -20.09
CA TYR A 529 -9.95 32.34 -21.46
C TYR A 529 -11.21 31.60 -21.88
N GLY A 530 -12.00 32.28 -22.71
CA GLY A 530 -13.11 31.69 -23.45
C GLY A 530 -12.58 30.74 -24.52
N HIS A 531 -13.26 29.60 -24.66
CA HIS A 531 -13.22 28.83 -25.89
C HIS A 531 -13.84 29.63 -27.03
N PRO A 532 -13.31 29.44 -28.25
CA PRO A 532 -14.18 29.08 -29.34
C PRO A 532 -13.82 27.69 -29.84
N ALA A 533 -14.86 26.86 -29.95
CA ALA A 533 -14.85 25.70 -30.82
C ALA A 533 -14.46 26.14 -32.24
N GLY A 534 -13.41 25.52 -32.77
CA GLY A 534 -12.90 25.80 -34.09
C GLY A 534 -12.00 24.66 -34.53
N THR A 535 -12.54 23.83 -35.40
CA THR A 535 -11.86 22.78 -36.16
C THR A 535 -10.52 23.31 -36.68
N CYS A 536 -9.40 22.77 -36.18
CA CYS A 536 -8.08 23.09 -36.70
C CYS A 536 -7.33 21.79 -36.98
N VAL A 537 -7.67 21.18 -38.11
CA VAL A 537 -6.73 20.37 -38.89
C VAL A 537 -5.78 21.38 -39.53
N LEU A 538 -4.61 21.62 -38.93
CA LEU A 538 -3.54 22.39 -39.58
C LEU A 538 -2.16 21.83 -39.22
N ALA A 539 -1.61 21.15 -40.21
CA ALA A 539 -0.21 21.22 -40.65
C ALA A 539 0.89 20.91 -39.62
N VAL A 540 1.25 19.63 -39.54
CA VAL A 540 2.64 19.20 -39.24
C VAL A 540 3.50 19.55 -40.45
N ALA A 541 3.80 20.84 -40.62
CA ALA A 541 4.71 21.34 -41.64
C ALA A 541 5.55 22.47 -41.04
N GLY A 542 6.52 22.09 -40.21
CA GLY A 542 7.45 23.04 -39.64
C GLY A 542 8.62 22.33 -38.99
N ILE A 543 9.79 22.40 -39.65
CA ILE A 543 11.13 22.09 -39.13
C ILE A 543 11.48 20.59 -39.10
N ARG A 544 12.02 20.08 -40.21
CA ARG A 544 12.93 18.92 -40.20
C ARG A 544 14.17 19.26 -41.00
N GLU A 545 15.24 19.65 -40.33
CA GLU A 545 16.55 19.26 -40.83
C GLU A 545 16.54 17.73 -40.91
N ARG A 546 16.64 17.17 -42.12
CA ARG A 546 16.65 15.71 -42.30
C ARG A 546 17.91 15.16 -41.64
N ARG A 547 17.82 14.68 -40.40
CA ARG A 547 18.81 13.77 -39.86
C ARG A 547 18.76 12.48 -40.67
N ALA A 548 19.92 11.99 -41.09
CA ALA A 548 20.02 10.71 -41.78
C ALA A 548 19.48 9.60 -40.86
N MET A 549 18.64 8.72 -41.41
CA MET A 549 18.08 7.58 -40.69
C MET A 549 19.21 6.63 -40.28
N LYS A 550 19.28 6.29 -38.98
CA LYS A 550 20.19 5.25 -38.49
C LYS A 550 19.52 3.88 -38.56
N ILE A 551 20.26 2.86 -38.99
CA ILE A 551 19.75 1.50 -39.15
C ILE A 551 20.55 0.52 -38.30
N ASP A 552 19.83 -0.24 -37.48
CA ASP A 552 20.38 -1.21 -36.55
C ASP A 552 20.15 -2.65 -37.00
N ALA A 553 21.12 -3.51 -36.69
CA ALA A 553 20.96 -4.96 -36.80
C ALA A 553 20.58 -5.59 -35.45
N PRO A 554 19.59 -6.49 -35.40
CA PRO A 554 19.38 -7.33 -34.23
C PRO A 554 20.52 -8.36 -34.11
N VAL A 555 21.04 -8.56 -32.90
CA VAL A 555 22.06 -9.57 -32.60
C VAL A 555 21.57 -10.53 -31.51
N THR A 556 22.21 -11.69 -31.40
CA THR A 556 21.93 -12.65 -30.32
C THR A 556 22.94 -12.49 -29.18
N ALA A 557 22.58 -12.93 -27.98
CA ALA A 557 23.48 -12.92 -26.82
C ALA A 557 24.49 -14.10 -26.83
N ASP A 558 24.75 -14.73 -27.98
CA ASP A 558 25.70 -15.83 -28.10
C ASP A 558 27.14 -15.28 -27.95
N MET A 559 27.70 -15.45 -26.75
CA MET A 559 29.02 -14.94 -26.37
C MET A 559 30.15 -15.44 -27.27
N HIS A 560 29.97 -16.58 -27.96
CA HIS A 560 30.99 -17.11 -28.87
C HIS A 560 30.95 -16.47 -30.25
N LYS A 561 29.82 -15.87 -30.64
CA LYS A 561 29.59 -15.36 -32.00
C LYS A 561 29.48 -13.84 -32.06
N ILE A 562 29.04 -13.20 -30.98
CA ILE A 562 28.66 -11.79 -31.01
C ILE A 562 29.80 -10.87 -31.44
N ALA A 563 31.05 -11.17 -31.06
CA ALA A 563 32.23 -10.42 -31.48
C ALA A 563 32.40 -10.40 -33.00
N ALA A 564 32.42 -11.58 -33.63
CA ALA A 564 32.57 -11.71 -35.07
C ALA A 564 31.35 -11.17 -35.82
N GLN A 565 30.15 -11.40 -35.28
CA GLN A 565 28.89 -10.90 -35.85
C GLN A 565 28.88 -9.36 -35.86
N ALA A 566 29.25 -8.71 -34.75
CA ALA A 566 29.27 -7.25 -34.66
C ALA A 566 30.28 -6.62 -35.63
N ALA A 567 31.48 -7.19 -35.75
CA ALA A 567 32.48 -6.73 -36.72
C ALA A 567 32.01 -6.87 -38.18
N ALA A 568 31.31 -7.96 -38.51
CA ALA A 568 30.72 -8.15 -39.83
C ALA A 568 29.58 -7.16 -40.12
N LEU A 569 28.73 -6.87 -39.14
CA LEU A 569 27.64 -5.90 -39.29
C LEU A 569 28.19 -4.47 -39.44
N GLU A 570 29.26 -4.13 -38.72
CA GLU A 570 29.95 -2.83 -38.87
C GLU A 570 30.55 -2.66 -40.27
N SER A 571 31.12 -3.73 -40.86
CA SER A 571 31.68 -3.66 -42.22
C SER A 571 30.62 -3.56 -43.31
N LEU A 572 29.42 -4.07 -43.07
CA LEU A 572 28.25 -3.92 -43.95
C LEU A 572 27.63 -2.52 -43.92
N GLY A 573 28.01 -1.68 -42.95
CA GLY A 573 27.55 -0.30 -42.83
C GLY A 573 26.35 -0.09 -41.91
N TYR A 574 26.07 -1.02 -40.99
CA TYR A 574 25.10 -0.79 -39.92
C TYR A 574 25.55 0.33 -38.98
N ASP A 575 24.61 1.14 -38.51
CA ASP A 575 24.89 2.24 -37.58
C ASP A 575 24.85 1.77 -36.12
N GLY A 576 24.12 0.69 -35.85
CA GLY A 576 24.07 0.07 -34.53
C GLY A 576 23.83 -1.43 -34.54
N ILE A 577 24.15 -2.08 -33.43
CA ILE A 577 23.64 -3.39 -33.06
C ILE A 577 22.73 -3.26 -31.85
N ARG A 578 21.68 -4.06 -31.82
CA ARG A 578 20.73 -4.04 -30.70
C ARG A 578 20.46 -5.42 -30.12
N LEU A 579 20.43 -5.47 -28.79
CA LEU A 579 20.26 -6.70 -28.04
C LEU A 579 19.21 -6.54 -26.95
N ALA A 580 18.19 -7.42 -26.97
CA ALA A 580 17.13 -7.45 -25.97
C ALA A 580 17.53 -8.28 -24.74
N GLU A 581 17.12 -7.85 -23.54
CA GLU A 581 17.24 -8.66 -22.34
C GLU A 581 16.13 -9.73 -22.31
N LEU A 582 16.50 -10.98 -22.62
CA LEU A 582 15.57 -12.11 -22.68
C LEU A 582 16.04 -13.24 -21.75
N ASN A 583 16.76 -14.20 -22.32
CA ASN A 583 17.42 -15.31 -21.62
C ASN A 583 18.82 -14.93 -21.11
N HIS A 584 19.36 -13.81 -21.55
CA HIS A 584 20.67 -13.29 -21.14
C HIS A 584 20.59 -11.78 -20.89
N ASP A 585 21.43 -11.31 -19.97
CA ASP A 585 21.73 -9.89 -19.76
C ASP A 585 22.48 -9.31 -20.98
N PRO A 586 22.14 -8.10 -21.44
CA PRO A 586 22.70 -7.55 -22.68
C PRO A 586 24.07 -6.89 -22.51
N PHE A 587 24.50 -6.54 -21.30
CA PHE A 587 25.72 -5.75 -21.10
C PHE A 587 26.98 -6.54 -21.44
N LEU A 588 27.09 -7.78 -20.93
CA LEU A 588 28.29 -8.59 -21.14
C LEU A 588 28.53 -8.95 -22.63
N PRO A 589 27.50 -9.39 -23.40
CA PRO A 589 27.65 -9.57 -24.84
C PRO A 589 28.01 -8.26 -25.57
N LEU A 590 27.37 -7.14 -25.21
CA LEU A 590 27.66 -5.85 -25.84
C LEU A 590 29.08 -5.36 -25.52
N THR A 591 29.65 -5.69 -24.36
CA THR A 591 31.07 -5.44 -24.07
C THR A 591 31.99 -6.21 -25.02
N LEU A 592 31.68 -7.48 -25.34
CA LEU A 592 32.44 -8.24 -26.33
C LEU A 592 32.32 -7.66 -27.74
N ALA A 593 31.12 -7.19 -28.11
CA ALA A 593 30.92 -6.49 -29.37
C ALA A 593 31.71 -5.17 -29.40
N ALA A 594 31.69 -4.41 -28.30
CA ALA A 594 32.45 -3.16 -28.16
C ALA A 594 33.95 -3.37 -28.40
N ALA A 595 34.51 -4.45 -27.85
CA ALA A 595 35.93 -4.79 -27.97
C ALA A 595 36.36 -5.13 -29.41
N ASN A 596 35.42 -5.49 -30.29
CA ASN A 596 35.68 -5.94 -31.65
C ASN A 596 35.13 -4.99 -32.73
N THR A 597 34.71 -3.78 -32.33
CA THR A 597 34.13 -2.77 -33.23
C THR A 597 34.64 -1.39 -32.88
N GLN A 598 34.60 -0.46 -33.83
CA GLN A 598 35.17 0.89 -33.64
C GLN A 598 34.16 2.03 -33.77
N ARG A 599 33.07 1.83 -34.51
CA ARG A 599 32.12 2.88 -34.91
C ARG A 599 30.67 2.54 -34.56
N ILE A 600 30.28 1.28 -34.65
CA ILE A 600 28.89 0.85 -34.50
C ILE A 600 28.38 1.15 -33.08
N GLU A 601 27.17 1.71 -32.98
CA GLU A 601 26.52 1.99 -31.70
C GLU A 601 26.00 0.70 -31.05
N LEU A 602 26.01 0.65 -29.72
CA LEU A 602 25.63 -0.52 -28.93
C LEU A 602 24.31 -0.18 -28.23
N VAL A 603 23.23 -0.90 -28.55
CA VAL A 603 21.89 -0.56 -28.04
C VAL A 603 21.33 -1.70 -27.19
N THR A 604 21.01 -1.42 -25.93
CA THR A 604 20.15 -2.33 -25.14
C THR A 604 18.69 -2.11 -25.59
N SER A 605 17.98 -3.15 -26.03
CA SER A 605 16.64 -3.02 -26.62
C SER A 605 15.62 -4.03 -26.05
N VAL A 606 15.25 -3.98 -24.77
CA VAL A 606 15.73 -3.07 -23.72
C VAL A 606 16.28 -3.83 -22.54
N ALA A 607 17.16 -3.19 -21.77
CA ALA A 607 17.52 -3.64 -20.44
C ALA A 607 16.32 -3.44 -19.49
N VAL A 608 16.08 -4.39 -18.60
CA VAL A 608 14.98 -4.33 -17.63
C VAL A 608 15.37 -3.38 -16.49
N ALA A 609 14.72 -2.23 -16.40
CA ALA A 609 15.06 -1.20 -15.40
C ALA A 609 14.75 -1.70 -13.98
N PHE A 610 13.52 -2.17 -13.74
CA PHE A 610 13.04 -2.55 -12.41
C PHE A 610 13.57 -3.89 -11.89
N SER A 611 14.40 -4.61 -12.66
CA SER A 611 15.16 -5.75 -12.11
C SER A 611 16.42 -5.30 -11.34
N ARG A 612 16.74 -4.01 -11.39
CA ARG A 612 17.94 -3.38 -10.83
C ARG A 612 17.54 -2.08 -10.12
N ASN A 613 18.49 -1.46 -9.42
CA ASN A 613 18.30 -0.11 -8.88
C ASN A 613 19.03 0.92 -9.78
N PRO A 614 18.71 2.22 -9.68
CA PRO A 614 19.31 3.25 -10.54
C PRO A 614 20.84 3.28 -10.49
N MET A 615 21.46 3.07 -9.32
CA MET A 615 22.91 3.06 -9.14
C MET A 615 23.57 1.91 -9.90
N THR A 616 23.06 0.69 -9.75
CA THR A 616 23.65 -0.48 -10.43
C THR A 616 23.46 -0.38 -11.95
N MET A 617 22.36 0.22 -12.40
CA MET A 617 22.16 0.49 -13.82
C MET A 617 23.10 1.57 -14.36
N ALA A 618 23.30 2.65 -13.61
CA ALA A 618 24.24 3.71 -13.98
C ALA A 618 25.68 3.19 -14.07
N GLN A 619 26.11 2.31 -13.16
CA GLN A 619 27.45 1.69 -13.21
C GLN A 619 27.64 0.85 -14.47
N LEU A 620 26.75 -0.12 -14.73
CA LEU A 620 26.83 -0.98 -15.92
C LEU A 620 26.85 -0.18 -17.22
N ALA A 621 26.02 0.86 -17.30
CA ALA A 621 25.95 1.73 -18.45
C ALA A 621 27.21 2.61 -18.58
N HIS A 622 27.71 3.19 -17.49
CA HIS A 622 28.94 3.96 -17.50
C HIS A 622 30.14 3.12 -17.97
N ASP A 623 30.32 1.92 -17.42
CA ASP A 623 31.47 1.07 -17.73
C ASP A 623 31.50 0.68 -19.21
N LEU A 624 30.37 0.21 -19.75
CA LEU A 624 30.27 -0.13 -21.17
C LEU A 624 30.39 1.10 -22.07
N ASN A 625 29.81 2.24 -21.68
CA ASN A 625 29.91 3.47 -22.44
C ASN A 625 31.35 4.00 -22.49
N SER A 626 32.03 4.04 -21.35
CA SER A 626 33.43 4.48 -21.24
C SER A 626 34.35 3.53 -22.03
N PHE A 627 34.18 2.21 -21.85
CA PHE A 627 34.94 1.20 -22.59
C PHE A 627 34.76 1.29 -24.11
N SER A 628 33.54 1.61 -24.56
CA SER A 628 33.21 1.72 -25.98
C SER A 628 33.50 3.11 -26.58
N ASN A 629 34.06 4.06 -25.82
CA ASN A 629 34.27 5.45 -26.21
C ASN A 629 32.96 6.20 -26.57
N GLY A 630 31.93 6.05 -25.74
CA GLY A 630 30.69 6.81 -25.87
C GLY A 630 29.66 6.22 -26.84
N ARG A 631 29.79 4.94 -27.23
CA ARG A 631 28.94 4.30 -28.23
C ARG A 631 27.68 3.63 -27.67
N LEU A 632 27.48 3.65 -26.36
CA LEU A 632 26.31 3.02 -25.74
C LEU A 632 25.08 3.92 -25.85
N ILE A 633 23.98 3.31 -26.31
CA ILE A 633 22.62 3.82 -26.13
C ILE A 633 21.92 2.87 -25.14
N LEU A 634 21.72 3.36 -23.92
CA LEU A 634 21.07 2.60 -22.86
C LEU A 634 19.54 2.66 -23.07
N GLY A 635 19.01 1.73 -23.85
CA GLY A 635 17.57 1.50 -23.92
C GLY A 635 17.08 0.71 -22.71
N ILE A 636 16.14 1.28 -21.95
CA ILE A 636 15.54 0.68 -20.75
C ILE A 636 14.03 0.53 -20.86
N GLY A 637 13.44 -0.39 -20.10
CA GLY A 637 12.00 -0.51 -19.97
C GLY A 637 11.59 -1.14 -18.64
N SER A 638 10.34 -0.95 -18.23
CA SER A 638 9.84 -1.43 -16.94
C SER A 638 9.70 -2.95 -16.86
N GLN A 639 9.57 -3.64 -18.01
CA GLN A 639 8.97 -4.98 -18.10
C GLN A 639 7.52 -4.97 -17.57
N VAL A 640 6.88 -6.13 -17.42
CA VAL A 640 5.55 -6.25 -16.78
C VAL A 640 5.66 -6.75 -15.33
N LYS A 641 4.74 -6.29 -14.49
CA LYS A 641 4.67 -6.55 -13.04
C LYS A 641 5.01 -7.98 -12.61
N PRO A 642 4.42 -9.04 -13.20
CA PRO A 642 4.70 -10.41 -12.75
C PRO A 642 6.17 -10.82 -12.92
N HIS A 643 6.87 -10.33 -13.96
CA HIS A 643 8.29 -10.63 -14.11
C HIS A 643 9.12 -9.90 -13.05
N ILE A 644 8.81 -8.65 -12.75
CA ILE A 644 9.55 -7.88 -11.75
C ILE A 644 9.38 -8.49 -10.35
N GLU A 645 8.14 -8.74 -9.92
CA GLU A 645 7.88 -9.26 -8.57
C GLU A 645 8.23 -10.75 -8.41
N ARG A 646 8.00 -11.58 -9.44
CA ARG A 646 8.13 -13.05 -9.30
C ARG A 646 9.38 -13.64 -9.92
N ARG A 647 9.88 -13.09 -11.05
CA ARG A 647 11.13 -13.57 -11.70
C ARG A 647 12.36 -12.89 -11.10
N PHE A 648 12.27 -11.59 -10.82
CA PHE A 648 13.39 -10.80 -10.29
C PHE A 648 13.31 -10.52 -8.79
N SER A 649 12.16 -10.79 -8.14
CA SER A 649 11.93 -10.48 -6.72
C SER A 649 12.18 -9.02 -6.35
N MET A 650 11.81 -8.11 -7.26
CA MET A 650 11.97 -6.67 -7.08
C MET A 650 10.60 -5.99 -6.87
N PRO A 651 10.55 -4.86 -6.14
CA PRO A 651 9.30 -4.14 -5.90
C PRO A 651 8.73 -3.52 -7.18
N TRP A 652 7.41 -3.54 -7.31
CA TRP A 652 6.67 -2.87 -8.38
C TRP A 652 5.67 -1.86 -7.80
N HIS A 653 5.80 -0.60 -8.21
CA HIS A 653 4.92 0.49 -7.77
C HIS A 653 4.04 0.98 -8.95
N LYS A 654 3.96 2.30 -9.15
CA LYS A 654 3.29 2.90 -10.32
C LYS A 654 4.30 3.01 -11.45
N ALA A 655 4.22 2.14 -12.45
CA ALA A 655 5.27 1.98 -13.47
C ALA A 655 5.79 3.30 -14.09
N ALA A 656 4.92 4.22 -14.51
CA ALA A 656 5.34 5.47 -15.13
C ALA A 656 6.01 6.43 -14.11
N ALA A 657 5.46 6.55 -12.90
CA ALA A 657 6.03 7.41 -11.85
C ALA A 657 7.35 6.82 -11.32
N GLN A 658 7.41 5.51 -11.11
CA GLN A 658 8.62 4.79 -10.74
C GLN A 658 9.70 4.91 -11.82
N MET A 659 9.34 4.83 -13.10
CA MET A 659 10.29 5.02 -14.20
C MET A 659 10.79 6.46 -14.28
N ARG A 660 9.92 7.45 -14.01
CA ARG A 660 10.33 8.85 -13.90
C ARG A 660 11.44 9.00 -12.87
N GLU A 661 11.19 8.54 -11.64
CA GLU A 661 12.19 8.64 -10.58
C GLU A 661 13.43 7.81 -10.86
N PHE A 662 13.29 6.66 -11.52
CA PHE A 662 14.44 5.84 -11.92
C PHE A 662 15.40 6.62 -12.82
N ILE A 663 14.87 7.30 -13.83
CA ILE A 663 15.67 8.09 -14.78
C ILE A 663 16.19 9.38 -14.13
N GLU A 664 15.39 10.05 -13.31
CA GLU A 664 15.84 11.22 -12.54
C GLU A 664 16.98 10.88 -11.58
N ALA A 665 16.89 9.76 -10.87
CA ALA A 665 17.95 9.23 -10.02
C ALA A 665 19.22 8.93 -10.83
N MET A 666 19.09 8.27 -11.99
CA MET A 666 20.22 8.02 -12.90
C MET A 666 20.87 9.33 -13.38
N ASN A 667 20.06 10.33 -13.75
CA ASN A 667 20.56 11.64 -14.13
C ASN A 667 21.30 12.32 -12.97
N ALA A 668 20.79 12.27 -11.75
CA ALA A 668 21.47 12.81 -10.57
C ALA A 668 22.81 12.09 -10.28
N ILE A 669 22.87 10.78 -10.51
CA ILE A 669 24.12 9.99 -10.41
C ILE A 669 25.12 10.43 -11.48
N TYR A 670 24.69 10.59 -12.73
CA TYR A 670 25.58 11.06 -13.80
C TYR A 670 26.02 12.50 -13.62
N ASP A 671 25.14 13.39 -13.17
CA ASP A 671 25.49 14.76 -12.80
C ASP A 671 26.55 14.78 -11.69
N CYS A 672 26.52 13.82 -10.76
CA CYS A 672 27.56 13.66 -9.76
C CYS A 672 28.90 13.20 -10.36
N TRP A 673 28.88 12.17 -11.20
CA TRP A 673 30.11 11.59 -11.76
C TRP A 673 30.76 12.43 -12.86
N TYR A 674 29.98 12.98 -13.79
CA TYR A 674 30.48 13.69 -14.97
C TYR A 674 30.61 15.19 -14.74
N ASP A 675 29.71 15.80 -13.96
CA ASP A 675 29.70 17.26 -13.74
C ASP A 675 30.23 17.66 -12.35
N GLY A 676 30.57 16.68 -11.50
CA GLY A 676 31.08 16.92 -10.15
C GLY A 676 30.05 17.50 -9.18
N LYS A 677 28.75 17.39 -9.47
CA LYS A 677 27.69 17.84 -8.55
C LYS A 677 27.63 16.94 -7.32
N ARG A 678 27.07 17.46 -6.21
CA ARG A 678 26.77 16.62 -5.05
C ARG A 678 25.60 15.69 -5.38
N LEU A 679 25.75 14.40 -5.09
CA LEU A 679 24.64 13.45 -5.17
C LEU A 679 23.65 13.70 -4.02
N ASP A 680 22.44 14.17 -4.37
CA ASP A 680 21.35 14.40 -3.42
C ASP A 680 19.99 14.27 -4.13
N TYR A 681 19.58 13.03 -4.38
CA TYR A 681 18.29 12.68 -4.96
C TYR A 681 17.39 12.03 -3.90
N GLN A 682 16.16 12.53 -3.77
CA GLN A 682 15.12 11.99 -2.89
C GLN A 682 13.77 11.97 -3.61
N GLY A 683 13.29 10.78 -3.96
CA GLY A 683 11.96 10.53 -4.52
C GLY A 683 11.10 9.64 -3.61
N GLU A 684 9.88 9.33 -4.05
CA GLU A 684 8.95 8.40 -3.39
C GLU A 684 9.49 6.95 -3.39
N TYR A 685 10.19 6.56 -4.45
CA TYR A 685 10.66 5.19 -4.71
C TYR A 685 12.19 5.03 -4.56
N TYR A 686 12.98 6.06 -4.85
CA TYR A 686 14.44 5.97 -4.83
C TYR A 686 15.09 7.12 -4.05
N GLN A 687 16.13 6.79 -3.28
CA GLN A 687 16.95 7.76 -2.54
C GLN A 687 18.43 7.50 -2.81
N HIS A 688 19.16 8.54 -3.23
CA HIS A 688 20.59 8.51 -3.47
C HIS A 688 21.23 9.82 -2.97
N ASN A 689 21.86 9.79 -1.80
CA ASN A 689 22.45 10.97 -1.16
C ASN A 689 23.87 10.75 -0.60
N LEU A 690 24.51 9.64 -1.00
CA LEU A 690 25.86 9.25 -0.55
C LEU A 690 26.69 8.80 -1.77
N MET A 691 27.76 9.54 -2.07
CA MET A 691 28.76 9.18 -3.08
C MET A 691 30.17 9.52 -2.58
N PRO A 692 30.83 8.60 -1.86
CA PRO A 692 32.22 8.79 -1.46
C PRO A 692 33.14 8.79 -2.69
N ALA A 693 34.21 9.58 -2.65
CA ALA A 693 35.15 9.72 -3.77
C ALA A 693 35.72 8.37 -4.26
N THR A 694 35.96 7.41 -3.35
CA THR A 694 36.45 6.06 -3.67
C THR A 694 35.52 5.27 -4.61
N PHE A 695 34.22 5.60 -4.65
CA PHE A 695 33.21 4.94 -5.49
C PHE A 695 32.79 5.76 -6.71
N THR A 696 33.42 6.93 -6.92
CA THR A 696 33.18 7.76 -8.10
C THR A 696 34.11 7.30 -9.23
N PRO A 697 33.59 6.96 -10.43
CA PRO A 697 34.42 6.56 -11.55
C PRO A 697 35.42 7.65 -11.96
N ASP A 698 36.65 7.29 -12.31
CA ASP A 698 37.71 8.20 -12.73
C ASP A 698 37.81 8.36 -14.26
N ASN A 699 37.11 7.52 -15.02
CA ASN A 699 37.10 7.42 -16.48
C ASN A 699 35.89 8.11 -17.13
N VAL A 700 35.62 9.36 -16.74
CA VAL A 700 34.46 10.19 -17.15
C VAL A 700 34.78 11.22 -18.25
N SER A 701 35.88 11.07 -19.00
CA SER A 701 36.32 12.06 -20.00
C SER A 701 35.47 12.09 -21.30
N GLY A 702 34.64 11.07 -21.53
CA GLY A 702 33.76 10.96 -22.70
C GLY A 702 32.34 11.47 -22.42
N PRO A 703 31.43 11.44 -23.43
CA PRO A 703 30.03 11.76 -23.19
C PRO A 703 29.40 10.73 -22.25
N ARG A 704 28.50 11.18 -21.36
CA ARG A 704 27.72 10.26 -20.51
C ARG A 704 26.78 9.37 -21.35
N PRO A 705 26.38 8.19 -20.84
CA PRO A 705 25.50 7.28 -21.59
C PRO A 705 24.14 7.93 -21.87
N LYS A 706 23.63 7.78 -23.09
CA LYS A 706 22.27 8.22 -23.44
C LYS A 706 21.24 7.24 -22.90
N ILE A 707 20.19 7.74 -22.24
CA ILE A 707 19.09 6.95 -21.71
C ILE A 707 17.90 7.07 -22.66
N VAL A 708 17.48 5.95 -23.25
CA VAL A 708 16.32 5.88 -24.15
C VAL A 708 15.27 4.98 -23.52
N LEU A 709 14.02 5.45 -23.39
CA LEU A 709 12.98 4.70 -22.69
C LEU A 709 12.08 3.96 -23.68
N SER A 710 11.86 2.66 -23.50
CA SER A 710 10.82 1.93 -24.21
C SER A 710 9.45 2.25 -23.63
N ALA A 711 8.53 2.69 -24.48
CA ALA A 711 7.17 3.04 -24.09
C ALA A 711 6.13 2.62 -25.14
N THR A 712 4.93 2.30 -24.66
CA THR A 712 3.75 2.00 -25.49
C THR A 712 2.58 2.91 -25.11
N GLY A 713 2.19 2.92 -23.83
CA GLY A 713 1.07 3.73 -23.35
C GLY A 713 1.41 5.22 -23.14
N PRO A 714 0.40 6.12 -23.19
CA PRO A 714 0.61 7.57 -23.23
C PRO A 714 1.37 8.13 -22.02
N LEU A 715 1.14 7.60 -20.82
CA LEU A 715 1.84 8.06 -19.61
C LEU A 715 3.35 7.77 -19.65
N MET A 716 3.73 6.57 -20.08
CA MET A 716 5.15 6.21 -20.18
C MET A 716 5.83 6.96 -21.34
N THR A 717 5.09 7.17 -22.44
CA THR A 717 5.54 7.98 -23.57
C THR A 717 5.83 9.42 -23.16
N GLN A 718 4.95 10.01 -22.35
CA GLN A 718 5.16 11.35 -21.81
C GLN A 718 6.38 11.41 -20.89
N VAL A 719 6.57 10.41 -20.01
CA VAL A 719 7.80 10.30 -19.19
C VAL A 719 9.04 10.25 -20.08
N ALA A 720 9.04 9.42 -21.13
CA ALA A 720 10.17 9.34 -22.06
C ALA A 720 10.51 10.73 -22.64
N ALA A 721 9.50 11.42 -23.17
CA ALA A 721 9.64 12.74 -23.78
C ALA A 721 10.11 13.83 -22.80
N GLU A 722 9.68 13.79 -21.54
CA GLU A 722 10.05 14.81 -20.56
C GLU A 722 11.50 14.65 -20.09
N ILE A 723 11.96 13.43 -19.80
CA ILE A 723 13.22 13.23 -19.03
C ILE A 723 14.28 12.31 -19.67
N ALA A 724 13.94 11.51 -20.70
CA ALA A 724 14.89 10.62 -21.36
C ALA A 724 15.51 11.28 -22.61
N ASP A 725 16.65 10.80 -23.11
CA ASP A 725 17.27 11.27 -24.36
C ASP A 725 16.51 10.83 -25.62
N GLY A 726 15.58 9.88 -25.47
CA GLY A 726 14.77 9.37 -26.56
C GLY A 726 13.76 8.34 -26.11
N MET A 727 13.07 7.78 -27.10
CA MET A 727 12.10 6.70 -26.93
C MET A 727 12.32 5.56 -27.93
N ILE A 728 12.23 4.32 -27.44
CA ILE A 728 12.06 3.13 -28.28
C ILE A 728 10.57 2.81 -28.34
N MET A 729 9.95 3.00 -29.50
CA MET A 729 8.57 2.60 -29.76
C MET A 729 8.50 1.07 -29.81
N HIS A 730 7.54 0.51 -29.09
CA HIS A 730 7.36 -0.94 -29.07
C HIS A 730 6.92 -1.46 -30.46
N PRO A 731 7.50 -2.57 -30.99
CA PRO A 731 7.17 -3.11 -32.31
C PRO A 731 5.68 -3.41 -32.52
N PHE A 732 4.96 -3.71 -31.44
CA PHE A 732 3.50 -3.84 -31.43
C PHE A 732 2.83 -2.47 -31.36
N SER A 733 3.09 -1.63 -32.36
CA SER A 733 2.46 -0.32 -32.54
C SER A 733 2.16 -0.14 -34.02
N SER A 734 0.91 0.19 -34.34
CA SER A 734 0.51 0.52 -35.71
C SER A 734 0.84 1.98 -36.04
N GLU A 735 0.90 2.30 -37.32
CA GLU A 735 1.04 3.68 -37.81
C GLU A 735 -0.07 4.61 -37.28
N LYS A 736 -1.31 4.09 -37.20
CA LYS A 736 -2.43 4.80 -36.60
C LYS A 736 -2.20 5.12 -35.12
N TYR A 737 -1.77 4.12 -34.34
CA TYR A 737 -1.48 4.30 -32.91
C TYR A 737 -0.33 5.29 -32.69
N MET A 738 0.70 5.23 -33.54
CA MET A 738 1.80 6.19 -33.51
C MET A 738 1.31 7.61 -33.74
N THR A 739 0.50 7.82 -34.77
CA THR A 739 0.07 9.15 -35.20
C THR A 739 -0.96 9.77 -34.25
N GLU A 740 -1.92 8.97 -33.77
CA GLU A 740 -3.05 9.45 -32.98
C GLU A 740 -2.79 9.43 -31.46
N VAL A 741 -1.86 8.60 -30.98
CA VAL A 741 -1.60 8.42 -29.53
C VAL A 741 -0.15 8.74 -29.17
N THR A 742 0.81 8.12 -29.86
CA THR A 742 2.22 8.21 -29.45
C THR A 742 2.82 9.60 -29.71
N LEU A 743 2.68 10.15 -30.91
CA LEU A 743 3.24 11.45 -31.27
C LEU A 743 2.62 12.60 -30.45
N PRO A 744 1.29 12.68 -30.25
CA PRO A 744 0.71 13.71 -29.37
C PRO A 744 1.23 13.62 -27.93
N ALA A 745 1.43 12.41 -27.40
CA ALA A 745 2.01 12.24 -26.06
C ALA A 745 3.48 12.67 -26.00
N ILE A 746 4.26 12.44 -27.06
CA ILE A 746 5.64 12.94 -27.20
C ILE A 746 5.64 14.48 -27.23
N GLU A 747 4.81 15.10 -28.07
CA GLU A 747 4.71 16.55 -28.19
C GLU A 747 4.34 17.19 -26.85
N ASN A 748 3.36 16.64 -26.14
CA ASN A 748 2.98 17.10 -24.80
C ASN A 748 4.17 17.03 -23.82
N GLY A 749 4.88 15.91 -23.77
CA GLY A 749 6.03 15.77 -22.86
C GLY A 749 7.21 16.69 -23.21
N LEU A 750 7.51 16.87 -24.50
CA LEU A 750 8.53 17.81 -24.95
C LEU A 750 8.16 19.26 -24.60
N ASN A 751 6.90 19.65 -24.81
CA ASN A 751 6.40 20.97 -24.45
C ASN A 751 6.47 21.21 -22.93
N ASN A 752 6.08 20.24 -22.11
CA ASN A 752 6.13 20.34 -20.65
C ASN A 752 7.55 20.53 -20.10
N SER A 753 8.55 19.94 -20.78
CA SER A 753 9.96 20.00 -20.38
C SER A 753 10.74 21.12 -21.09
N GLY A 754 10.12 21.85 -22.01
CA GLY A 754 10.78 22.88 -22.82
C GLY A 754 11.85 22.32 -23.78
N ARG A 755 11.74 21.03 -24.16
CA ARG A 755 12.71 20.33 -25.00
C ARG A 755 12.26 20.30 -26.45
N ASN A 756 13.22 20.24 -27.38
CA ASN A 756 12.94 20.16 -28.81
C ASN A 756 12.93 18.72 -29.30
N LEU A 757 12.05 18.42 -30.25
CA LEU A 757 12.00 17.13 -30.94
C LEU A 757 13.32 16.81 -31.66
N SER A 758 14.07 17.83 -32.12
CA SER A 758 15.38 17.65 -32.74
C SER A 758 16.40 17.01 -31.81
N ASP A 759 16.26 17.13 -30.49
CA ASP A 759 17.21 16.58 -29.51
C ASP A 759 16.72 15.26 -28.91
N PHE A 760 15.59 14.73 -29.41
CA PHE A 760 14.95 13.52 -28.92
C PHE A 760 15.09 12.37 -29.92
N VAL A 761 15.69 11.25 -29.51
CA VAL A 761 15.83 10.08 -30.39
C VAL A 761 14.50 9.34 -30.50
N LEU A 762 13.94 9.25 -31.70
CA LEU A 762 12.81 8.36 -32.00
C LEU A 762 13.30 7.11 -32.71
N ASP A 763 13.23 5.98 -32.00
CA ASP A 763 13.64 4.65 -32.44
C ASP A 763 12.41 3.75 -32.57
N TYR A 764 12.23 3.13 -33.73
CA TYR A 764 11.18 2.12 -33.93
C TYR A 764 11.70 0.98 -34.80
N ALA A 765 11.59 -0.25 -34.30
CA ALA A 765 11.82 -1.45 -35.10
C ALA A 765 10.48 -2.12 -35.42
N PRO A 766 10.02 -2.07 -36.68
CA PRO A 766 8.80 -2.76 -37.08
C PRO A 766 8.96 -4.27 -37.01
N MET A 767 7.85 -4.97 -36.85
CA MET A 767 7.84 -6.41 -37.08
C MET A 767 7.84 -6.69 -38.58
N ILE A 768 8.84 -7.41 -39.07
CA ILE A 768 9.03 -7.68 -40.50
C ILE A 768 8.81 -9.17 -40.77
N ALA A 769 8.00 -9.47 -41.78
CA ALA A 769 7.90 -10.78 -42.40
C ALA A 769 8.39 -10.67 -43.86
N THR A 770 9.59 -11.17 -44.12
CA THR A 770 10.23 -11.02 -45.43
C THR A 770 10.94 -12.31 -45.86
N GLY A 771 11.11 -12.47 -47.16
CA GLY A 771 11.79 -13.59 -47.79
C GLY A 771 12.03 -13.32 -49.27
N THR A 772 12.93 -14.08 -49.88
CA THR A 772 13.27 -13.99 -51.32
C THR A 772 12.36 -14.84 -52.21
N SER A 773 11.41 -15.57 -51.62
CA SER A 773 10.39 -16.36 -52.31
C SER A 773 9.04 -16.25 -51.60
N GLU A 774 7.95 -16.51 -52.32
CA GLU A 774 6.59 -16.50 -51.78
C GLU A 774 6.43 -17.47 -50.59
N GLU A 775 6.97 -18.68 -50.70
CA GLU A 775 6.97 -19.67 -49.61
C GLU A 775 7.72 -19.17 -48.36
N ALA A 776 8.85 -18.47 -48.54
CA ALA A 776 9.59 -17.90 -47.43
C ALA A 776 8.82 -16.75 -46.76
N ILE A 777 8.14 -15.93 -47.55
CA ILE A 777 7.26 -14.85 -47.06
C ILE A 777 6.10 -15.45 -46.26
N ASP A 778 5.41 -16.46 -46.79
CA ASP A 778 4.28 -17.11 -46.10
C ASP A 778 4.71 -17.71 -44.74
N LYS A 779 5.88 -18.34 -44.70
CA LYS A 779 6.45 -18.86 -43.46
C LYS A 779 6.75 -17.73 -42.46
N ALA A 780 7.32 -16.62 -42.93
CA ALA A 780 7.61 -15.45 -42.10
C ALA A 780 6.31 -14.80 -41.58
N VAL A 781 5.27 -14.73 -42.40
CA VAL A 781 3.94 -14.24 -42.03
C VAL A 781 3.33 -15.09 -40.92
N ASN A 782 3.45 -16.42 -41.00
CA ASN A 782 2.96 -17.31 -39.93
C ASN A 782 3.70 -17.08 -38.60
N VAL A 783 5.02 -16.85 -38.63
CA VAL A 783 5.79 -16.48 -37.43
C VAL A 783 5.32 -15.13 -36.88
N LEU A 784 5.06 -14.17 -37.78
CA LEU A 784 4.58 -12.84 -37.43
C LEU A 784 3.18 -12.90 -36.77
N ARG A 785 2.25 -13.72 -37.27
CA ARG A 785 0.95 -13.96 -36.62
C ARG A 785 1.11 -14.42 -35.18
N GLY A 786 1.99 -15.39 -34.93
CA GLY A 786 2.28 -15.85 -33.57
C GLY A 786 2.81 -14.74 -32.66
N ARG A 787 3.69 -13.87 -33.16
CA ARG A 787 4.22 -12.72 -32.41
C ARG A 787 3.14 -11.68 -32.12
N ILE A 788 2.34 -11.31 -33.11
CA ILE A 788 1.20 -10.39 -32.95
C ILE A 788 0.23 -10.94 -31.91
N ALA A 789 -0.08 -12.24 -31.96
CA ALA A 789 -0.96 -12.89 -31.00
C ALA A 789 -0.39 -12.88 -29.57
N PHE A 790 0.90 -13.16 -29.42
CA PHE A 790 1.59 -13.12 -28.14
C PHE A 790 1.57 -11.71 -27.51
N TYR A 791 1.85 -10.68 -28.30
CA TYR A 791 1.76 -9.31 -27.79
C TYR A 791 0.31 -8.87 -27.58
N GLY A 792 -0.63 -9.30 -28.42
CA GLY A 792 -2.06 -9.03 -28.27
C GLY A 792 -2.66 -9.55 -26.97
N CYS A 793 -2.15 -10.66 -26.42
CA CYS A 793 -2.57 -11.16 -25.11
C CYS A 793 -1.99 -10.39 -23.92
N THR A 794 -1.10 -9.43 -24.16
CA THR A 794 -0.52 -8.59 -23.10
C THR A 794 -1.47 -7.45 -22.77
N VAL A 795 -2.05 -7.47 -21.57
CA VAL A 795 -3.08 -6.52 -21.11
C VAL A 795 -2.70 -5.05 -21.37
N ALA A 796 -1.45 -4.69 -21.14
CA ALA A 796 -0.95 -3.31 -21.35
C ALA A 796 -1.04 -2.82 -22.82
N TYR A 797 -1.21 -3.72 -23.78
CA TYR A 797 -1.24 -3.41 -25.21
C TYR A 797 -2.65 -3.37 -25.80
N LYS A 798 -3.70 -3.52 -24.98
CA LYS A 798 -5.10 -3.41 -25.40
C LYS A 798 -5.41 -2.14 -26.22
N PRO A 799 -4.89 -0.94 -25.86
CA PRO A 799 -5.16 0.28 -26.62
C PRO A 799 -4.69 0.23 -28.08
N VAL A 800 -3.66 -0.58 -28.39
CA VAL A 800 -3.17 -0.78 -29.77
C VAL A 800 -4.16 -1.58 -30.60
N LEU A 801 -4.93 -2.47 -29.97
CA LEU A 801 -5.99 -3.25 -30.61
C LEU A 801 -7.30 -2.44 -30.69
N GLU A 802 -7.66 -1.74 -29.61
CA GLU A 802 -8.90 -0.95 -29.52
C GLU A 802 -9.00 0.13 -30.60
N ILE A 803 -7.88 0.79 -30.94
CA ILE A 803 -7.88 1.86 -31.96
C ILE A 803 -8.29 1.35 -33.36
N HIS A 804 -8.22 0.04 -33.59
CA HIS A 804 -8.65 -0.63 -34.82
C HIS A 804 -9.97 -1.41 -34.66
N GLY A 805 -10.60 -1.34 -33.47
CA GLY A 805 -11.80 -2.13 -33.16
C GLY A 805 -11.51 -3.61 -32.87
N TRP A 806 -10.27 -3.97 -32.53
CA TRP A 806 -9.86 -5.35 -32.24
C TRP A 806 -9.73 -5.63 -30.72
N GLY A 807 -10.31 -4.78 -29.87
CA GLY A 807 -10.15 -4.87 -28.41
C GLY A 807 -10.58 -6.23 -27.83
N ASP A 808 -11.72 -6.75 -28.30
CA ASP A 808 -12.32 -8.01 -27.82
C ASP A 808 -11.45 -9.25 -28.11
N LEU A 809 -10.57 -9.16 -29.13
CA LEU A 809 -9.63 -10.24 -29.47
C LEU A 809 -8.70 -10.58 -28.29
N GLN A 810 -8.36 -9.59 -27.46
CA GLN A 810 -7.42 -9.78 -26.37
C GLN A 810 -7.91 -10.81 -25.34
N ASP A 811 -9.21 -10.84 -25.04
CA ASP A 811 -9.76 -11.75 -24.04
C ASP A 811 -9.60 -13.21 -24.47
N GLU A 812 -9.88 -13.49 -25.74
CA GLU A 812 -9.69 -14.81 -26.33
C GLU A 812 -8.20 -15.21 -26.37
N LEU A 813 -7.32 -14.29 -26.78
CA LEU A 813 -5.87 -14.51 -26.78
C LEU A 813 -5.33 -14.79 -25.38
N ILE A 814 -5.84 -14.12 -24.33
CA ILE A 814 -5.46 -14.36 -22.93
C ILE A 814 -5.85 -15.77 -22.50
N VAL A 815 -7.07 -16.21 -22.83
CA VAL A 815 -7.54 -17.56 -22.50
C VAL A 815 -6.68 -18.62 -23.17
N LEU A 816 -6.43 -18.48 -24.48
CA LEU A 816 -5.62 -19.44 -25.23
C LEU A 816 -4.16 -19.48 -24.73
N ASN A 817 -3.57 -18.33 -24.38
CA ASN A 817 -2.23 -18.26 -23.83
C ASN A 817 -2.10 -18.98 -22.48
N ARG A 818 -3.11 -18.85 -21.59
CA ARG A 818 -3.14 -19.58 -20.30
C ARG A 818 -3.15 -21.11 -20.49
N HIS A 819 -3.71 -21.58 -21.59
CA HIS A 819 -3.72 -23.00 -21.95
C HIS A 819 -2.57 -23.41 -22.86
N HIS A 820 -1.58 -22.53 -23.09
CA HIS A 820 -0.43 -22.77 -23.97
C HIS A 820 -0.81 -23.14 -25.42
N ARG A 821 -1.97 -22.66 -25.92
CA ARG A 821 -2.51 -22.96 -27.25
C ARG A 821 -2.01 -21.98 -28.31
N THR A 822 -0.70 -21.90 -28.51
CA THR A 822 -0.04 -20.88 -29.34
C THR A 822 -0.45 -20.90 -30.83
N ASN A 823 -0.69 -22.09 -31.39
CA ASN A 823 -1.14 -22.21 -32.79
C ASN A 823 -2.53 -21.61 -33.01
N GLU A 824 -3.42 -21.77 -32.03
CA GLU A 824 -4.78 -21.23 -32.10
C GLU A 824 -4.78 -19.73 -31.90
N MET A 825 -3.92 -19.22 -31.02
CA MET A 825 -3.71 -17.78 -30.90
C MET A 825 -3.30 -17.16 -32.25
N ALA A 826 -2.36 -17.80 -32.96
CA ALA A 826 -1.91 -17.32 -34.27
C ALA A 826 -3.02 -17.38 -35.34
N ALA A 827 -3.92 -18.37 -35.25
CA ALA A 827 -5.04 -18.51 -36.18
C ALA A 827 -6.11 -17.41 -36.05
N LEU A 828 -6.18 -16.73 -34.90
CA LEU A 828 -7.07 -15.59 -34.70
C LEU A 828 -6.55 -14.28 -35.33
N ILE A 829 -5.29 -14.25 -35.76
CA ILE A 829 -4.68 -13.05 -36.34
C ILE A 829 -4.95 -13.01 -37.86
N SER A 830 -5.80 -12.07 -38.27
CA SER A 830 -6.17 -11.88 -39.68
C SER A 830 -5.05 -11.24 -40.51
N ASP A 831 -5.15 -11.37 -41.83
CA ASP A 831 -4.21 -10.72 -42.76
C ASP A 831 -4.22 -9.20 -42.63
N GLU A 832 -5.38 -8.62 -42.32
CA GLU A 832 -5.52 -7.19 -42.04
C GLU A 832 -4.66 -6.78 -40.84
N MET A 833 -4.71 -7.55 -39.74
CA MET A 833 -3.90 -7.30 -38.55
C MET A 833 -2.40 -7.42 -38.84
N VAL A 834 -2.02 -8.45 -39.62
CA VAL A 834 -0.64 -8.66 -40.04
C VAL A 834 -0.11 -7.46 -40.82
N ASN A 835 -0.85 -6.99 -41.84
CA ASN A 835 -0.42 -5.89 -42.69
C ASN A 835 -0.49 -4.52 -41.98
N THR A 836 -1.34 -4.38 -40.96
CA THR A 836 -1.46 -3.16 -40.18
C THR A 836 -0.31 -3.01 -39.18
N ILE A 837 -0.02 -4.07 -38.43
CA ILE A 837 0.98 -4.05 -37.34
C ILE A 837 2.39 -4.35 -37.87
N GLY A 838 2.51 -5.23 -38.86
CA GLY A 838 3.78 -5.62 -39.45
C GLY A 838 4.03 -5.01 -40.82
N ILE A 839 5.15 -5.42 -41.41
CA ILE A 839 5.53 -5.13 -42.80
C ILE A 839 5.79 -6.48 -43.47
N VAL A 840 5.11 -6.73 -44.59
CA VAL A 840 5.18 -7.98 -45.33
C VAL A 840 5.62 -7.72 -46.75
N GLY A 841 6.54 -8.53 -47.27
CA GLY A 841 6.92 -8.53 -48.69
C GLY A 841 8.36 -8.93 -48.94
N THR A 842 8.82 -8.73 -50.17
CA THR A 842 10.24 -8.86 -50.52
C THR A 842 11.09 -7.85 -49.76
N PRO A 843 12.42 -8.04 -49.64
CA PRO A 843 13.29 -7.07 -48.98
C PRO A 843 13.13 -5.63 -49.53
N GLU A 844 12.92 -5.48 -50.83
CA GLU A 844 12.64 -4.22 -51.51
C GLU A 844 11.29 -3.63 -51.10
N ASP A 845 10.24 -4.45 -51.05
CA ASP A 845 8.91 -4.03 -50.59
C ASP A 845 8.94 -3.55 -49.14
N VAL A 846 9.70 -4.23 -48.28
CA VAL A 846 9.87 -3.85 -46.87
C VAL A 846 10.54 -2.48 -46.77
N VAL A 847 11.63 -2.25 -47.51
CA VAL A 847 12.31 -0.94 -47.53
C VAL A 847 11.36 0.15 -48.05
N ALA A 848 10.61 -0.12 -49.13
CA ALA A 848 9.65 0.83 -49.68
C ALA A 848 8.53 1.19 -48.67
N GLN A 849 7.97 0.19 -47.99
CA GLN A 849 6.96 0.39 -46.96
C GLN A 849 7.52 1.13 -45.74
N MET A 850 8.73 0.80 -45.28
CA MET A 850 9.38 1.52 -44.17
C MET A 850 9.58 3.00 -44.50
N LYS A 851 10.03 3.31 -45.73
CA LYS A 851 10.19 4.70 -46.18
C LYS A 851 8.87 5.44 -46.25
N SER A 852 7.85 4.81 -46.84
CA SER A 852 6.52 5.39 -46.98
C SER A 852 5.88 5.70 -45.62
N ARG A 853 5.91 4.74 -44.70
CA ARG A 853 5.18 4.79 -43.43
C ARG A 853 5.93 5.55 -42.34
N PHE A 854 7.27 5.44 -42.29
CA PHE A 854 8.02 5.84 -41.10
C PHE A 854 9.18 6.81 -41.35
N ALA A 855 9.65 7.04 -42.58
CA ALA A 855 10.84 7.90 -42.81
C ALA A 855 10.70 9.32 -42.26
N ASN A 856 9.47 9.80 -42.18
CA ASN A 856 9.15 11.07 -41.59
C ASN A 856 9.04 10.97 -40.06
N LEU A 857 8.62 9.86 -39.49
CA LEU A 857 8.29 9.77 -38.06
C LEU A 857 9.48 9.46 -37.16
N ILE A 858 10.49 8.75 -37.67
CA ILE A 858 11.56 8.19 -36.84
C ILE A 858 12.95 8.60 -37.31
N SER A 859 13.90 8.58 -36.39
CA SER A 859 15.31 8.91 -36.63
C SER A 859 16.22 7.67 -36.65
N ARG A 860 15.71 6.53 -36.16
CA ARG A 860 16.44 5.27 -36.05
C ARG A 860 15.47 4.09 -36.20
N THR A 861 15.92 3.02 -36.85
CA THR A 861 15.12 1.80 -37.05
C THR A 861 15.98 0.54 -37.03
N SER A 862 15.38 -0.63 -37.20
CA SER A 862 16.09 -1.89 -37.35
C SER A 862 15.62 -2.66 -38.58
N PHE A 863 16.56 -3.17 -39.36
CA PHE A 863 16.30 -3.93 -40.58
C PHE A 863 17.41 -4.95 -40.81
N HIS A 864 17.08 -6.23 -40.96
CA HIS A 864 18.05 -7.27 -41.29
C HIS A 864 17.38 -8.45 -41.97
N VAL A 865 18.01 -8.96 -43.02
CA VAL A 865 17.57 -10.14 -43.78
C VAL A 865 18.71 -11.17 -43.76
N PRO A 866 18.61 -12.25 -42.95
CA PRO A 866 19.74 -13.15 -42.69
C PRO A 866 20.35 -13.84 -43.91
N ASP A 867 19.55 -14.17 -44.91
CA ASP A 867 19.97 -14.98 -46.07
C ASP A 867 20.27 -14.15 -47.32
N LEU A 868 20.30 -12.82 -47.20
CA LEU A 868 20.55 -11.93 -48.33
C LEU A 868 22.06 -11.74 -48.56
N PRO A 869 22.54 -11.78 -49.81
CA PRO A 869 23.93 -11.44 -50.14
C PRO A 869 24.36 -10.08 -49.58
N ALA A 870 25.60 -9.98 -49.11
CA ALA A 870 26.15 -8.81 -48.42
C ALA A 870 26.07 -7.52 -49.25
N ASP A 871 26.30 -7.62 -50.56
CA ASP A 871 26.21 -6.52 -51.53
C ASP A 871 24.77 -6.01 -51.67
N GLN A 872 23.80 -6.92 -51.82
CA GLN A 872 22.38 -6.57 -51.90
C GLN A 872 21.88 -5.97 -50.59
N LEU A 873 22.29 -6.53 -49.44
CA LEU A 873 21.93 -5.99 -48.14
C LEU A 873 22.50 -4.58 -47.94
N SER A 874 23.75 -4.33 -48.35
CA SER A 874 24.38 -3.01 -48.28
C SER A 874 23.67 -1.98 -49.17
N GLU A 875 23.20 -2.39 -50.35
CA GLU A 875 22.39 -1.54 -51.24
C GLU A 875 21.03 -1.19 -50.61
N LEU A 876 20.32 -2.15 -50.02
CA LEU A 876 19.06 -1.92 -49.32
C LEU A 876 19.23 -1.00 -48.11
N LEU A 877 20.30 -1.18 -47.32
CA LEU A 877 20.64 -0.29 -46.21
C LEU A 877 20.86 1.14 -46.72
N SER A 878 21.62 1.30 -47.80
CA SER A 878 21.87 2.61 -48.42
C SER A 878 20.57 3.27 -48.90
N CYS A 879 19.68 2.48 -49.52
CA CYS A 879 18.36 2.93 -49.97
C CYS A 879 17.47 3.39 -48.81
N LEU A 880 17.49 2.69 -47.68
CA LEU A 880 16.71 3.05 -46.50
C LEU A 880 17.28 4.29 -45.78
N LYS A 881 18.60 4.54 -45.86
CA LYS A 881 19.24 5.76 -45.31
C LYS A 881 18.97 7.02 -46.15
N SER A 882 18.78 6.88 -47.47
CA SER A 882 18.48 7.97 -48.41
C SER A 882 17.02 8.43 -48.35
#